data_AF-A0A6V8D6G5-F1
#
_entry.id   AF-A0A6V8D6G5-F1
#
_cell.length_a   1.000
_cell.length_b   1.000
_cell.length_c   1.000
_cell.angle_alpha   90.00
_cell.angle_beta   90.00
_cell.angle_gamma   90.00
#
_symmetry.space_group_name_H-M   'P 1'
#
loop_
_entity.id
_entity.type
_entity.pdbx_description
1 polymer ?
#
loop_
_entity_poly.entity_id
_entity_poly.type
_entity_poly.pdbx_seq_one_letter_code
_entity_poly.pdbx_strand_id
1 'polypeptide(L)'
;MRRVVQVQGGGTAKRSSHQQTLMMNARLTALSFVVLLLSSSGLALLSSPSTGERGHNTAPEIRLEEAFIGFSTESQPSVWNQTPWPSVAVPGGFDFLSVYDYSDVGVLINNNSEASRTIGWAFIEARNISTDRVFVFNNSSAPTKETINRDEFNSYFAEPFLEMLYNRTNASSINYLVTTKGMPLRVNGGDNKASFDQELALLGGQYNSSVGADYWVEHGYGPLAGKNIEAFSRDTYGFFLVTRLTGYTIETALGLIEKANNSLGERGVFALDLATNRNGSGYKFWNDDLYTANTSLNATMGYATMFDETSTFMTNLSNVMGYASWGSNDDGWANSALPNGGFESLNSSTSSGADAWEVTLPSLSAGDSFNWTLQSEVQQSGSNALEAEIAAECMPEKADGTPGIFAEFFDNAGVSFNTGTMPSLIDRVPDHTRLESQLDYTSRNSAYPGLDNRFKNDWGARFSGLIDVPSPGNWTFYLTSDDGSELWLNDSSLVTNYGSHGMRELSSSILLDAGLHDFRIEFFQGGGPHGLTLQWEGPNQSKTLIPATSFLLAGDYIPSASSLQHHWSFEDGSGSVAEDSAQGDANLSLYNMNASNWRNCTDGGCLWYDGVDDYVEVDVQDWSGNFTVSQWVWANATTLPDYASVFAVGSQAGSNTSFQHAVFSGEWRLHNNQTHAFGAIVAQNWTHLVTVFDNGVAHQYIDGVLVRTTTFPQGSLDSITSYRLGVNRAGSTHFHGMIDEVMVWDSALSDGEVTTLNRDIFLDCAAYSGNGQSAASVQQTFAIDEHFEKHGWLASAQGIRTGDVFGTFEIAIEGLDENGSVVSSHTSSEKEFGTSWSSVTTNFHPHEDAVELRITLPLSLVATSTDGSIYLDAINVYPIRPSHGWVNGSIAETAVSTGGRSFDADTAYGQSLIADLLEDGVSGVKGYVYEPYLTAVGLSSVLLTSYASGYNLAESHAAANLQAGWMGVTVGDPKMAPYADLFHDVHIIDARIPENASYGVPTTVQLAIENRGMAAANGSFLIQDIQGNIELYRGNISLPAGDAQGSYILLNLTIVPQKTGWMDLRLRYDSDSDSNERITDNNLETLRLWVNAPPLVDAVFCDASIYARGDTFICTVEASDDNQVTEVSIAWTVQADPSNLTNATWVEQTLGTFDAERWQTSITLPTNLTLGWLIIEATAIDDSEQSTSLMVLDVAEVVDAQAQWFGPHV
;
A
#
# COMPACT_ATOMS: atom_id res chain seq x y z
N MET A 1 13.18 -45.91 28.31
CA MET A 1 12.84 -47.26 28.85
C MET A 1 11.75 -47.10 29.90
N ARG A 2 10.79 -48.06 29.99
CA ARG A 2 9.80 -48.28 31.08
C ARG A 2 9.04 -47.02 31.59
N ARG A 3 7.77 -46.75 31.24
CA ARG A 3 6.53 -47.59 31.27
C ARG A 3 6.11 -47.98 32.70
N VAL A 4 4.99 -47.43 33.20
CA VAL A 4 3.79 -48.10 33.80
C VAL A 4 3.01 -47.15 34.75
N VAL A 5 1.66 -47.21 34.96
CA VAL A 5 0.48 -47.32 34.05
C VAL A 5 -0.84 -47.10 34.84
N GLN A 6 -1.92 -46.58 34.20
CA GLN A 6 -3.36 -46.74 34.58
C GLN A 6 -3.92 -46.02 35.85
N VAL A 7 -5.25 -45.81 36.05
CA VAL A 7 -6.47 -46.37 35.39
C VAL A 7 -7.74 -45.48 35.45
N GLN A 8 -8.62 -45.58 34.42
CA GLN A 8 -10.10 -45.32 34.31
C GLN A 8 -10.72 -43.98 34.79
N GLY A 9 -11.87 -43.49 34.27
CA GLY A 9 -12.83 -43.91 33.23
C GLY A 9 -14.13 -43.07 33.37
N GLY A 10 -15.13 -43.00 32.50
CA GLY A 10 -15.41 -43.53 31.15
C GLY A 10 -16.84 -43.11 30.71
N GLY A 11 -17.22 -43.25 29.43
CA GLY A 11 -18.59 -42.91 28.96
C GLY A 11 -18.77 -43.06 27.44
N THR A 12 -19.87 -43.68 27.00
CA THR A 12 -20.08 -44.15 25.61
C THR A 12 -21.33 -43.56 24.94
N ALA A 13 -21.30 -43.32 23.61
CA ALA A 13 -22.46 -43.51 22.72
C ALA A 13 -22.16 -43.47 21.19
N LYS A 14 -22.32 -44.64 20.56
CA LYS A 14 -22.88 -44.95 19.20
C LYS A 14 -22.39 -44.25 17.90
N ARG A 15 -22.41 -45.04 16.81
CA ARG A 15 -22.00 -44.71 15.43
C ARG A 15 -22.86 -45.50 14.41
N SER A 16 -22.81 -45.11 13.13
CA SER A 16 -23.33 -45.80 11.90
C SER A 16 -24.85 -45.75 11.64
N SER A 17 -25.35 -45.68 10.39
CA SER A 17 -24.77 -45.33 9.07
C SER A 17 -25.89 -45.19 8.00
N HIS A 18 -25.53 -44.81 6.76
CA HIS A 18 -26.38 -44.66 5.55
C HIS A 18 -27.31 -43.41 5.57
N GLN A 19 -27.64 -42.75 4.44
CA GLN A 19 -27.48 -43.12 3.02
C GLN A 19 -27.26 -41.88 2.11
N GLN A 20 -26.97 -42.13 0.82
CA GLN A 20 -26.76 -41.13 -0.24
C GLN A 20 -28.00 -40.27 -0.58
N THR A 21 -27.76 -39.20 -1.34
CA THR A 21 -28.67 -38.42 -2.24
C THR A 21 -28.89 -36.97 -1.80
N LEU A 22 -28.14 -36.04 -2.41
CA LEU A 22 -28.66 -34.82 -3.09
C LEU A 22 -27.49 -34.05 -3.75
N MET A 23 -27.13 -34.43 -4.99
CA MET A 23 -26.40 -33.57 -5.91
C MET A 23 -27.35 -33.16 -7.03
N MET A 24 -28.13 -32.09 -6.81
CA MET A 24 -28.88 -31.34 -7.83
C MET A 24 -29.50 -30.11 -7.16
N ASN A 25 -29.69 -29.03 -7.93
CA ASN A 25 -30.29 -27.74 -7.55
C ASN A 25 -29.45 -26.79 -6.68
N ALA A 26 -28.40 -26.22 -7.31
CA ALA A 26 -27.86 -24.90 -6.99
C ALA A 26 -27.61 -24.08 -8.29
N ARG A 27 -28.62 -24.05 -9.18
CA ARG A 27 -28.65 -23.23 -10.42
C ARG A 27 -30.01 -22.52 -10.54
N LEU A 28 -30.43 -21.76 -9.53
CA LEU A 28 -31.70 -20.98 -9.59
C LEU A 28 -31.87 -19.88 -8.52
N THR A 29 -30.80 -19.25 -8.03
CA THR A 29 -30.87 -18.11 -7.09
C THR A 29 -29.74 -17.08 -7.33
N ALA A 30 -29.55 -16.65 -8.57
CA ALA A 30 -28.59 -15.58 -8.92
C ALA A 30 -29.04 -14.71 -10.11
N LEU A 31 -30.33 -14.76 -10.50
CA LEU A 31 -30.86 -14.06 -11.68
C LEU A 31 -32.00 -13.08 -11.33
N SER A 32 -32.07 -12.62 -10.08
CA SER A 32 -33.17 -11.79 -9.57
C SER A 32 -32.72 -10.57 -8.76
N PHE A 33 -31.42 -10.23 -8.79
CA PHE A 33 -30.88 -9.06 -8.09
C PHE A 33 -30.40 -7.93 -9.01
N VAL A 34 -30.06 -8.22 -10.27
CA VAL A 34 -29.58 -7.22 -11.26
C VAL A 34 -30.74 -6.54 -12.01
N VAL A 35 -31.90 -7.20 -12.13
CA VAL A 35 -33.07 -6.65 -12.85
C VAL A 35 -33.88 -5.64 -12.02
N LEU A 36 -33.56 -5.43 -10.74
CA LEU A 36 -34.30 -4.52 -9.86
C LEU A 36 -33.67 -3.13 -9.67
N LEU A 37 -32.49 -2.86 -10.24
CA LEU A 37 -31.78 -1.58 -10.11
C LEU A 37 -31.86 -0.67 -11.35
N LEU A 38 -32.43 -1.15 -12.46
CA LEU A 38 -32.58 -0.38 -13.72
C LEU A 38 -34.01 0.19 -13.91
N SER A 39 -34.74 0.46 -12.83
CA SER A 39 -36.09 1.05 -12.88
C SER A 39 -36.32 2.16 -11.87
N SER A 40 -35.44 3.16 -11.82
CA SER A 40 -35.62 4.37 -10.99
C SER A 40 -34.98 5.64 -11.57
N SER A 41 -35.31 5.96 -12.82
CA SER A 41 -35.09 7.30 -13.39
C SER A 41 -36.24 7.65 -14.33
N GLY A 42 -37.20 8.45 -13.82
CA GLY A 42 -38.37 8.87 -14.59
C GLY A 42 -38.23 10.31 -15.04
N LEU A 43 -38.34 10.56 -16.36
CA LEU A 43 -38.58 11.91 -16.89
C LEU A 43 -39.37 11.91 -18.20
N ALA A 44 -40.46 12.70 -18.17
CA ALA A 44 -41.28 13.31 -19.21
C ALA A 44 -41.43 12.71 -20.63
N LEU A 45 -42.70 12.53 -21.02
CA LEU A 45 -43.18 12.40 -22.41
C LEU A 45 -43.13 13.73 -23.18
N LEU A 46 -42.93 13.64 -24.51
CA LEU A 46 -43.32 14.52 -25.65
C LEU A 46 -42.14 14.61 -26.66
N SER A 47 -42.29 14.58 -27.99
CA SER A 47 -43.43 14.26 -28.86
C SER A 47 -42.93 13.92 -30.29
N SER A 48 -43.65 13.09 -31.05
CA SER A 48 -43.30 12.72 -32.43
C SER A 48 -43.64 13.82 -33.45
N PRO A 49 -42.83 14.00 -34.51
CA PRO A 49 -43.22 13.49 -35.85
C PRO A 49 -41.98 13.03 -36.67
N SER A 50 -42.00 12.27 -37.77
CA SER A 50 -42.97 11.45 -38.51
C SER A 50 -42.26 10.96 -39.79
N THR A 51 -42.54 9.74 -40.25
CA THR A 51 -42.38 9.23 -41.64
C THR A 51 -40.99 9.24 -42.32
N GLY A 52 -40.44 8.03 -42.55
CA GLY A 52 -39.37 7.71 -43.50
C GLY A 52 -39.33 6.20 -43.75
N GLU A 53 -39.41 5.75 -45.00
CA GLU A 53 -39.88 4.42 -45.44
C GLU A 53 -39.05 3.18 -45.05
N ARG A 54 -39.66 2.00 -45.27
CA ARG A 54 -39.15 0.66 -44.95
C ARG A 54 -37.95 0.24 -45.80
N GLY A 55 -36.95 -0.34 -45.15
CA GLY A 55 -36.08 -1.39 -45.72
C GLY A 55 -36.15 -2.65 -44.85
N HIS A 56 -36.74 -3.74 -45.35
CA HIS A 56 -36.64 -5.04 -44.67
C HIS A 56 -35.31 -5.69 -45.04
N ASN A 57 -34.41 -5.83 -44.05
CA ASN A 57 -33.43 -6.91 -44.04
C ASN A 57 -33.63 -7.70 -42.76
N THR A 58 -33.97 -8.98 -42.90
CA THR A 58 -34.00 -9.94 -41.80
C THR A 58 -32.56 -10.31 -41.43
N ALA A 59 -32.18 -10.08 -40.17
CA ALA A 59 -30.99 -10.72 -39.62
C ALA A 59 -31.18 -12.25 -39.67
N PRO A 60 -30.15 -13.04 -40.02
CA PRO A 60 -30.24 -14.49 -39.97
C PRO A 60 -30.25 -14.96 -38.50
N GLU A 61 -31.14 -15.89 -38.16
CA GLU A 61 -31.03 -16.66 -36.92
C GLU A 61 -29.77 -17.52 -36.99
N ILE A 62 -28.73 -17.15 -36.23
CA ILE A 62 -27.55 -18.00 -36.02
C ILE A 62 -28.02 -19.28 -35.34
N ARG A 63 -27.69 -20.44 -35.93
CA ARG A 63 -28.09 -21.72 -35.33
C ARG A 63 -27.16 -22.06 -34.17
N LEU A 64 -27.73 -22.63 -33.12
CA LEU A 64 -27.00 -23.14 -31.95
C LEU A 64 -25.89 -24.16 -32.28
N GLU A 65 -25.86 -24.72 -33.49
CA GLU A 65 -24.82 -25.63 -33.98
C GLU A 65 -23.56 -24.89 -34.48
N GLU A 66 -23.67 -23.62 -34.90
CA GLU A 66 -22.55 -22.79 -35.35
C GLU A 66 -21.77 -22.18 -34.17
N ALA A 67 -22.37 -22.12 -32.98
CA ALA A 67 -21.78 -21.59 -31.75
C ALA A 67 -20.89 -22.60 -30.96
N PHE A 68 -20.70 -23.83 -31.48
CA PHE A 68 -20.01 -24.91 -30.76
C PHE A 68 -18.98 -25.69 -31.61
N ILE A 69 -18.35 -25.04 -32.59
CA ILE A 69 -17.18 -25.61 -33.28
C ILE A 69 -15.97 -25.51 -32.34
N GLY A 70 -15.67 -26.58 -31.60
CA GLY A 70 -14.50 -26.63 -30.71
C GLY A 70 -14.48 -27.79 -29.70
N PHE A 71 -15.63 -28.38 -29.35
CA PHE A 71 -15.69 -29.51 -28.41
C PHE A 71 -16.24 -30.78 -29.07
N SER A 72 -15.34 -31.53 -29.72
CA SER A 72 -15.55 -32.95 -30.02
C SER A 72 -14.27 -33.73 -29.73
N THR A 73 -14.40 -34.94 -29.17
CA THR A 73 -13.26 -35.83 -28.87
C THR A 73 -13.06 -36.87 -29.97
N GLU A 74 -13.39 -36.52 -31.22
CA GLU A 74 -13.07 -37.34 -32.38
C GLU A 74 -11.72 -36.90 -32.96
N SER A 75 -11.00 -37.85 -33.59
CA SER A 75 -9.72 -37.58 -34.22
C SER A 75 -9.87 -36.46 -35.26
N GLN A 76 -9.09 -35.38 -35.09
CA GLN A 76 -9.11 -34.19 -35.95
C GLN A 76 -9.22 -34.59 -37.44
N PRO A 77 -10.22 -34.07 -38.19
CA PRO A 77 -10.27 -34.30 -39.62
C PRO A 77 -9.03 -33.66 -40.26
N SER A 78 -8.34 -34.42 -41.12
CA SER A 78 -7.15 -33.92 -41.82
C SER A 78 -7.45 -32.58 -42.51
N VAL A 79 -6.59 -31.58 -42.32
CA VAL A 79 -6.69 -30.23 -42.91
C VAL A 79 -6.93 -30.29 -44.42
N TRP A 80 -6.34 -31.29 -45.07
CA TRP A 80 -6.47 -31.57 -46.50
C TRP A 80 -7.86 -31.99 -47.00
N ASN A 81 -8.80 -32.32 -46.10
CA ASN A 81 -10.16 -32.75 -46.44
C ASN A 81 -11.23 -31.65 -46.24
N GLN A 82 -10.84 -30.44 -45.84
CA GLN A 82 -11.76 -29.32 -45.64
C GLN A 82 -12.39 -28.87 -46.97
N THR A 83 -13.73 -28.78 -47.02
CA THR A 83 -14.48 -28.31 -48.20
C THR A 83 -15.71 -27.48 -47.78
N PRO A 84 -15.91 -26.25 -48.31
CA PRO A 84 -14.99 -25.49 -49.14
C PRO A 84 -13.69 -25.15 -48.38
N TRP A 85 -12.63 -24.87 -49.14
CA TRP A 85 -11.35 -24.47 -48.54
C TRP A 85 -11.44 -23.02 -48.04
N PRO A 86 -10.99 -22.72 -46.81
CA PRO A 86 -10.97 -21.35 -46.28
C PRO A 86 -10.01 -20.46 -47.09
N SER A 87 -10.36 -19.17 -47.21
CA SER A 87 -9.51 -18.16 -47.87
C SER A 87 -9.22 -16.96 -46.96
N VAL A 88 -9.59 -17.06 -45.68
CA VAL A 88 -9.43 -16.05 -44.64
C VAL A 88 -9.09 -16.81 -43.36
N ALA A 89 -8.00 -16.44 -42.69
CA ALA A 89 -7.54 -17.07 -41.44
C ALA A 89 -8.41 -16.69 -40.23
N VAL A 90 -8.89 -15.44 -40.19
CA VAL A 90 -9.72 -14.88 -39.10
C VAL A 90 -11.05 -14.33 -39.68
N PRO A 91 -12.02 -15.19 -40.05
CA PRO A 91 -13.23 -14.75 -40.78
C PRO A 91 -14.17 -13.81 -40.00
N GLY A 92 -14.01 -13.71 -38.68
CA GLY A 92 -14.78 -12.81 -37.82
C GLY A 92 -14.22 -11.39 -37.72
N GLY A 93 -13.04 -11.12 -38.28
CA GLY A 93 -12.26 -9.92 -37.95
C GLY A 93 -11.60 -10.03 -36.57
N PHE A 94 -10.99 -8.92 -36.15
CA PHE A 94 -10.26 -8.83 -34.89
C PHE A 94 -11.03 -8.01 -33.84
N ASP A 95 -11.22 -8.61 -32.67
CA ASP A 95 -11.58 -7.94 -31.41
C ASP A 95 -10.50 -8.15 -30.33
N PHE A 96 -10.66 -7.47 -29.19
CA PHE A 96 -9.75 -7.54 -28.05
C PHE A 96 -9.42 -8.97 -27.59
N LEU A 97 -10.40 -9.87 -27.50
CA LEU A 97 -10.22 -11.24 -27.01
C LEU A 97 -9.70 -12.19 -28.09
N SER A 98 -9.84 -11.83 -29.37
CA SER A 98 -9.22 -12.56 -30.49
C SER A 98 -7.72 -12.26 -30.65
N VAL A 99 -7.27 -11.07 -30.24
CA VAL A 99 -5.87 -10.61 -30.36
C VAL A 99 -5.06 -10.92 -29.11
N TYR A 100 -5.65 -10.76 -27.93
CA TYR A 100 -4.96 -10.94 -26.65
C TYR A 100 -5.31 -12.28 -26.01
N ASP A 101 -4.33 -13.18 -25.95
CA ASP A 101 -4.50 -14.44 -25.24
C ASP A 101 -4.32 -14.27 -23.71
N TYR A 102 -5.39 -14.57 -22.98
CA TYR A 102 -5.44 -14.67 -21.51
C TYR A 102 -5.25 -16.12 -21.01
N SER A 103 -4.89 -17.05 -21.88
CA SER A 103 -4.65 -18.47 -21.53
C SER A 103 -3.38 -18.72 -20.72
N ASP A 104 -2.70 -17.70 -20.21
CA ASP A 104 -1.58 -17.77 -19.27
C ASP A 104 -1.75 -16.80 -18.06
N VAL A 105 -2.96 -16.28 -17.84
CA VAL A 105 -3.28 -15.30 -16.79
C VAL A 105 -4.00 -15.98 -15.62
N GLY A 106 -3.51 -15.74 -14.39
CA GLY A 106 -4.16 -16.12 -13.14
C GLY A 106 -4.72 -14.92 -12.38
N VAL A 107 -5.84 -15.10 -11.66
CA VAL A 107 -6.52 -14.02 -10.93
C VAL A 107 -6.60 -14.36 -9.45
N LEU A 108 -6.17 -13.43 -8.59
CA LEU A 108 -6.13 -13.57 -7.13
C LEU A 108 -7.28 -12.77 -6.49
N ILE A 109 -8.11 -13.45 -5.68
CA ILE A 109 -9.30 -12.86 -5.03
C ILE A 109 -9.25 -13.09 -3.52
N ASN A 110 -9.34 -12.01 -2.75
CA ASN A 110 -9.57 -12.03 -1.31
C ASN A 110 -11.07 -12.17 -1.02
N ASN A 111 -11.53 -13.34 -0.56
CA ASN A 111 -12.96 -13.56 -0.34
C ASN A 111 -13.54 -12.73 0.84
N ASN A 112 -12.66 -12.18 1.70
CA ASN A 112 -13.07 -11.28 2.78
C ASN A 112 -13.26 -9.83 2.32
N SER A 113 -12.77 -9.45 1.13
CA SER A 113 -12.94 -8.11 0.58
C SER A 113 -14.05 -8.07 -0.47
N GLU A 114 -14.97 -7.12 -0.35
CA GLU A 114 -15.99 -6.89 -1.36
C GLU A 114 -15.40 -6.36 -2.66
N ALA A 115 -14.54 -5.33 -2.60
CA ALA A 115 -13.84 -4.79 -3.76
C ALA A 115 -13.09 -5.89 -4.54
N SER A 116 -12.36 -6.78 -3.84
CA SER A 116 -11.58 -7.82 -4.50
C SER A 116 -12.44 -8.85 -5.23
N ARG A 117 -13.59 -9.22 -4.65
CA ARG A 117 -14.56 -10.11 -5.30
C ARG A 117 -15.19 -9.45 -6.51
N THR A 118 -15.66 -8.21 -6.38
CA THR A 118 -16.33 -7.48 -7.46
C THR A 118 -15.40 -7.29 -8.67
N ILE A 119 -14.20 -6.76 -8.45
CA ILE A 119 -13.23 -6.51 -9.53
C ILE A 119 -12.73 -7.83 -10.12
N GLY A 120 -12.38 -8.81 -9.27
CA GLY A 120 -11.84 -10.09 -9.71
C GLY A 120 -12.81 -10.88 -10.59
N TRP A 121 -14.08 -10.99 -10.19
CA TRP A 121 -15.10 -11.69 -10.99
C TRP A 121 -15.45 -10.94 -12.28
N ALA A 122 -15.52 -9.61 -12.25
CA ALA A 122 -15.72 -8.81 -13.46
C ALA A 122 -14.59 -9.02 -14.48
N PHE A 123 -13.33 -9.07 -14.02
CA PHE A 123 -12.19 -9.35 -14.89
C PHE A 123 -12.19 -10.78 -15.44
N ILE A 124 -12.53 -11.78 -14.62
CA ILE A 124 -12.65 -13.18 -15.06
C ILE A 124 -13.71 -13.33 -16.16
N GLU A 125 -14.87 -12.69 -16.01
CA GLU A 125 -15.94 -12.69 -17.02
C GLU A 125 -15.52 -11.94 -18.29
N ALA A 126 -14.98 -10.72 -18.15
CA ALA A 126 -14.54 -9.88 -19.26
C ALA A 126 -13.34 -10.43 -20.06
N ARG A 127 -12.64 -11.44 -19.54
CA ARG A 127 -11.47 -12.09 -20.16
C ARG A 127 -11.64 -13.58 -20.43
N ASN A 128 -12.82 -14.14 -20.15
CA ASN A 128 -13.13 -15.57 -20.29
C ASN A 128 -12.08 -16.48 -19.60
N ILE A 129 -11.60 -16.07 -18.42
CA ILE A 129 -10.52 -16.79 -17.71
C ILE A 129 -11.07 -18.09 -17.09
N SER A 130 -10.40 -19.19 -17.41
CA SER A 130 -10.79 -20.52 -16.91
C SER A 130 -10.71 -20.61 -15.38
N THR A 131 -11.68 -21.31 -14.79
CA THR A 131 -11.81 -21.43 -13.32
C THR A 131 -10.64 -22.13 -12.63
N ASP A 132 -9.85 -22.94 -13.36
CA ASP A 132 -8.60 -23.52 -12.85
C ASP A 132 -7.45 -22.50 -12.72
N ARG A 133 -7.65 -21.24 -13.10
CA ARG A 133 -6.68 -20.12 -12.94
C ARG A 133 -7.13 -19.05 -11.95
N VAL A 134 -8.25 -19.28 -11.25
CA VAL A 134 -8.76 -18.38 -10.22
C VAL A 134 -8.29 -18.87 -8.84
N PHE A 135 -7.66 -17.99 -8.07
CA PHE A 135 -7.05 -18.27 -6.76
C PHE A 135 -7.81 -17.51 -5.67
N VAL A 136 -8.63 -18.20 -4.89
CA VAL A 136 -9.53 -17.57 -3.91
C VAL A 136 -9.05 -17.82 -2.48
N PHE A 137 -8.64 -16.76 -1.80
CA PHE A 137 -8.24 -16.79 -0.40
C PHE A 137 -9.48 -16.76 0.50
N ASN A 138 -9.79 -17.91 1.11
CA ASN A 138 -11.05 -18.16 1.83
C ASN A 138 -10.95 -18.14 3.36
N ASN A 139 -9.76 -17.87 3.92
CA ASN A 139 -9.58 -17.85 5.37
C ASN A 139 -10.20 -16.56 5.94
N SER A 140 -11.17 -16.67 6.86
CA SER A 140 -11.87 -15.52 7.46
C SER A 140 -10.97 -14.57 8.27
N SER A 141 -9.75 -15.00 8.60
CA SER A 141 -8.73 -14.16 9.26
C SER A 141 -7.75 -13.50 8.28
N ALA A 142 -7.88 -13.73 6.97
CA ALA A 142 -7.04 -13.08 5.98
C ALA A 142 -7.32 -11.55 5.95
N PRO A 143 -6.29 -10.70 6.09
CA PRO A 143 -6.46 -9.26 6.20
C PRO A 143 -6.92 -8.61 4.89
N THR A 144 -7.61 -7.48 5.01
CA THR A 144 -8.05 -6.62 3.88
C THR A 144 -7.36 -5.26 3.84
N LYS A 145 -6.59 -4.91 4.89
CA LYS A 145 -5.74 -3.70 4.99
C LYS A 145 -4.61 -3.71 3.96
N GLU A 146 -4.20 -2.53 3.49
CA GLU A 146 -3.10 -2.38 2.54
C GLU A 146 -1.74 -2.86 3.07
N THR A 147 -1.49 -2.73 4.37
CA THR A 147 -0.18 -3.04 4.98
C THR A 147 -0.30 -4.23 5.91
N ILE A 148 0.37 -5.33 5.56
CA ILE A 148 0.41 -6.57 6.34
C ILE A 148 1.84 -6.86 6.81
N ASN A 149 1.99 -7.67 7.85
CA ASN A 149 3.31 -8.15 8.27
C ASN A 149 3.74 -9.43 7.52
N ARG A 150 5.00 -9.86 7.70
CA ARG A 150 5.56 -11.02 7.01
C ARG A 150 4.84 -12.34 7.34
N ASP A 151 4.41 -12.52 8.59
CA ASP A 151 3.69 -13.72 9.02
C ASP A 151 2.28 -13.75 8.42
N GLU A 152 1.59 -12.60 8.38
CA GLU A 152 0.32 -12.42 7.67
C GLU A 152 0.46 -12.72 6.17
N PHE A 153 1.53 -12.25 5.51
CA PHE A 153 1.80 -12.55 4.10
C PHE A 153 1.98 -14.05 3.85
N ASN A 154 2.84 -14.69 4.64
CA ASN A 154 3.15 -16.11 4.49
C ASN A 154 1.91 -16.98 4.73
N SER A 155 1.25 -16.80 5.89
CA SER A 155 0.16 -17.69 6.35
C SER A 155 -1.15 -17.52 5.57
N TYR A 156 -1.48 -16.31 5.11
CA TYR A 156 -2.78 -16.06 4.47
C TYR A 156 -2.72 -15.99 2.94
N PHE A 157 -1.55 -15.75 2.35
CA PHE A 157 -1.42 -15.55 0.90
C PHE A 157 -0.35 -16.43 0.26
N ALA A 158 0.90 -16.38 0.69
CA ALA A 158 1.99 -17.08 -0.01
C ALA A 158 1.88 -18.62 0.07
N GLU A 159 1.71 -19.19 1.27
CA GLU A 159 1.55 -20.64 1.44
C GLU A 159 0.26 -21.16 0.77
N PRO A 160 -0.93 -20.54 0.96
CA PRO A 160 -2.15 -20.98 0.26
C PRO A 160 -2.06 -20.82 -1.27
N PHE A 161 -1.38 -19.79 -1.77
CA PHE A 161 -1.16 -19.63 -3.21
C PHE A 161 -0.30 -20.78 -3.77
N LEU A 162 0.82 -21.09 -3.13
CA LEU A 162 1.68 -22.21 -3.51
C LEU A 162 0.95 -23.56 -3.43
N GLU A 163 0.15 -23.81 -2.39
CA GLU A 163 -0.67 -25.03 -2.29
C GLU A 163 -1.69 -25.11 -3.43
N MET A 164 -2.40 -24.02 -3.73
CA MET A 164 -3.33 -23.98 -4.86
C MET A 164 -2.62 -24.17 -6.20
N LEU A 165 -1.41 -23.62 -6.37
CA LEU A 165 -0.60 -23.74 -7.58
C LEU A 165 -0.14 -25.18 -7.80
N TYR A 166 0.46 -25.82 -6.79
CA TYR A 166 0.95 -27.20 -6.91
C TYR A 166 -0.15 -28.25 -7.08
N ASN A 167 -1.37 -27.99 -6.61
CA ASN A 167 -2.50 -28.90 -6.75
C ASN A 167 -3.20 -28.83 -8.13
N ARG A 168 -2.74 -28.00 -9.07
CA ARG A 168 -3.36 -27.79 -10.39
C ARG A 168 -2.46 -28.28 -11.53
N THR A 169 -3.00 -29.14 -12.39
CA THR A 169 -2.25 -29.79 -13.49
C THR A 169 -1.68 -28.83 -14.55
N ASN A 170 -2.29 -27.65 -14.73
CA ASN A 170 -1.88 -26.67 -15.75
C ASN A 170 -1.14 -25.45 -15.17
N ALA A 171 -0.75 -25.49 -13.89
CA ALA A 171 -0.17 -24.35 -13.18
C ALA A 171 1.19 -23.85 -13.73
N SER A 172 1.94 -24.69 -14.46
CA SER A 172 3.17 -24.29 -15.13
C SER A 172 2.93 -23.30 -16.28
N SER A 173 1.74 -23.29 -16.88
CA SER A 173 1.38 -22.40 -17.99
C SER A 173 1.02 -20.96 -17.59
N ILE A 174 1.12 -20.60 -16.31
CA ILE A 174 0.73 -19.26 -15.83
C ILE A 174 1.96 -18.34 -15.85
N ASN A 175 1.90 -17.33 -16.71
CA ASN A 175 2.94 -16.31 -16.86
C ASN A 175 2.60 -15.02 -16.09
N TYR A 176 1.31 -14.67 -16.02
CA TYR A 176 0.83 -13.40 -15.46
C TYR A 176 -0.09 -13.64 -14.26
N LEU A 177 -0.04 -12.76 -13.27
CA LEU A 177 -0.99 -12.74 -12.15
C LEU A 177 -1.65 -11.36 -12.06
N VAL A 178 -2.95 -11.34 -11.75
CA VAL A 178 -3.72 -10.13 -11.51
C VAL A 178 -4.20 -10.10 -10.06
N THR A 179 -3.80 -9.07 -9.32
CA THR A 179 -4.35 -8.71 -8.00
C THR A 179 -5.36 -7.56 -8.14
N THR A 180 -6.08 -7.24 -7.07
CA THR A 180 -7.19 -6.25 -7.11
C THR A 180 -7.15 -5.33 -5.89
N LYS A 181 -7.88 -4.20 -5.92
CA LYS A 181 -8.23 -3.46 -4.68
C LYS A 181 -8.81 -4.44 -3.65
N GLY A 182 -8.41 -4.30 -2.38
CA GLY A 182 -8.76 -5.25 -1.31
C GLY A 182 -7.86 -6.49 -1.16
N MET A 183 -6.89 -6.67 -2.05
CA MET A 183 -5.68 -7.45 -1.76
C MET A 183 -4.64 -6.51 -1.13
N PRO A 184 -3.85 -6.95 -0.12
CA PRO A 184 -2.82 -6.12 0.49
C PRO A 184 -1.88 -5.51 -0.54
N LEU A 185 -1.35 -4.32 -0.26
CA LEU A 185 -0.49 -3.54 -1.15
C LEU A 185 0.99 -3.76 -0.86
N ARG A 186 1.37 -3.91 0.42
CA ARG A 186 2.76 -4.03 0.87
C ARG A 186 2.93 -4.94 2.08
N VAL A 187 4.13 -5.52 2.18
CA VAL A 187 4.56 -6.37 3.30
C VAL A 187 5.58 -5.60 4.14
N ASN A 188 5.33 -5.46 5.44
CA ASN A 188 6.14 -4.70 6.39
C ASN A 188 6.67 -5.64 7.48
N GLY A 189 7.98 -5.92 7.51
CA GLY A 189 8.52 -7.01 8.34
C GLY A 189 9.99 -6.88 8.74
N GLY A 190 10.50 -5.66 8.90
CA GLY A 190 11.91 -5.39 9.21
C GLY A 190 12.44 -4.26 8.33
N ASP A 191 13.71 -4.36 7.91
CA ASP A 191 14.29 -3.47 6.89
C ASP A 191 13.74 -3.76 5.48
N ASN A 192 13.20 -4.96 5.23
CA ASN A 192 12.47 -5.31 4.01
C ASN A 192 11.25 -4.39 3.80
N LYS A 193 11.28 -3.69 2.66
CA LYS A 193 10.24 -2.78 2.16
C LYS A 193 9.81 -3.22 0.77
N ALA A 194 8.90 -4.19 0.68
CA ALA A 194 8.43 -4.75 -0.59
C ALA A 194 6.93 -4.55 -0.82
N SER A 195 6.53 -4.47 -2.09
CA SER A 195 5.12 -4.57 -2.48
C SER A 195 4.65 -6.03 -2.40
N PHE A 196 3.37 -6.20 -2.11
CA PHE A 196 2.73 -7.52 -2.06
C PHE A 196 2.79 -8.22 -3.42
N ASP A 197 2.63 -7.44 -4.49
CA ASP A 197 2.63 -7.93 -5.87
C ASP A 197 4.03 -8.42 -6.30
N GLN A 198 5.10 -7.76 -5.84
CA GLN A 198 6.49 -8.17 -6.14
C GLN A 198 6.96 -9.37 -5.31
N GLU A 199 6.53 -9.50 -4.05
CA GLU A 199 6.80 -10.71 -3.26
C GLU A 199 6.04 -11.93 -3.83
N LEU A 200 4.79 -11.74 -4.30
CA LEU A 200 4.04 -12.74 -5.07
C LEU A 200 4.77 -13.17 -6.36
N ALA A 201 5.36 -12.21 -7.10
CA ALA A 201 6.00 -12.45 -8.38
C ALA A 201 7.09 -13.53 -8.33
N LEU A 202 7.80 -13.65 -7.21
CA LEU A 202 8.92 -14.58 -7.04
C LEU A 202 8.50 -16.01 -6.64
N LEU A 203 7.25 -16.22 -6.21
CA LEU A 203 6.82 -17.49 -5.61
C LEU A 203 6.85 -18.67 -6.58
N GLY A 204 7.38 -19.80 -6.10
CA GLY A 204 7.47 -21.05 -6.83
C GLY A 204 8.33 -21.00 -8.09
N GLY A 205 9.10 -19.93 -8.29
CA GLY A 205 9.98 -19.71 -9.44
C GLY A 205 11.47 -19.80 -9.08
N GLN A 206 12.34 -19.39 -10.00
CA GLN A 206 13.80 -19.37 -9.82
C GLN A 206 14.21 -18.48 -8.63
N TYR A 207 13.49 -17.37 -8.43
CA TYR A 207 13.81 -16.34 -7.45
C TYR A 207 13.12 -16.52 -6.09
N ASN A 208 12.47 -17.66 -5.84
CA ASN A 208 11.71 -17.91 -4.61
C ASN A 208 12.55 -17.74 -3.33
N SER A 209 13.87 -17.92 -3.37
CA SER A 209 14.75 -17.68 -2.22
C SER A 209 14.97 -16.21 -1.86
N SER A 210 14.56 -15.28 -2.73
CA SER A 210 14.68 -13.83 -2.51
C SER A 210 13.42 -13.21 -1.90
N VAL A 211 12.34 -13.98 -1.75
CA VAL A 211 11.13 -13.62 -0.98
C VAL A 211 11.56 -13.28 0.45
N GLY A 212 11.33 -12.04 0.90
CA GLY A 212 11.76 -11.56 2.21
C GLY A 212 13.17 -10.99 2.31
N ALA A 213 13.91 -10.83 1.20
CA ALA A 213 15.21 -10.15 1.20
C ALA A 213 15.07 -8.63 1.42
N ASP A 214 16.10 -7.97 1.97
CA ASP A 214 16.05 -6.52 2.26
C ASP A 214 16.09 -5.63 0.99
N TYR A 215 16.47 -6.20 -0.16
CA TYR A 215 16.65 -5.55 -1.46
C TYR A 215 16.07 -6.39 -2.61
N TRP A 216 16.12 -5.84 -3.83
CA TRP A 216 15.69 -6.51 -5.05
C TRP A 216 16.60 -7.66 -5.51
N VAL A 217 16.10 -8.45 -6.46
CA VAL A 217 16.88 -9.31 -7.34
C VAL A 217 16.73 -8.84 -8.79
N GLU A 218 17.78 -8.97 -9.60
CA GLU A 218 17.72 -8.57 -11.01
C GLU A 218 17.31 -9.75 -11.91
N HIS A 219 16.27 -9.54 -12.72
CA HIS A 219 15.81 -10.52 -13.69
C HIS A 219 16.42 -10.32 -15.08
N GLY A 220 16.46 -11.38 -15.88
CA GLY A 220 17.17 -11.39 -17.17
C GLY A 220 16.32 -11.14 -18.41
N TYR A 221 15.25 -10.33 -18.33
CA TYR A 221 14.26 -10.13 -19.41
C TYR A 221 14.42 -8.75 -20.06
N GLY A 222 14.29 -8.67 -21.39
CA GLY A 222 14.30 -7.43 -22.16
C GLY A 222 15.67 -6.76 -22.37
N PRO A 223 15.68 -5.56 -22.99
CA PRO A 223 16.87 -4.87 -23.48
C PRO A 223 17.81 -4.39 -22.38
N LEU A 224 17.31 -4.05 -21.20
CA LEU A 224 18.16 -3.67 -20.06
C LEU A 224 19.03 -4.83 -19.57
N ALA A 225 18.56 -6.09 -19.74
CA ALA A 225 19.34 -7.29 -19.48
C ALA A 225 20.27 -7.69 -20.66
N GLY A 226 20.38 -6.85 -21.69
CA GLY A 226 21.19 -7.11 -22.89
C GLY A 226 20.60 -8.15 -23.85
N LYS A 227 19.27 -8.38 -23.80
CA LYS A 227 18.55 -9.30 -24.69
C LYS A 227 17.53 -8.57 -25.55
N ASN A 228 17.10 -9.17 -26.65
CA ASN A 228 15.89 -8.71 -27.32
C ASN A 228 14.69 -8.93 -26.39
N ILE A 229 13.65 -8.12 -26.57
CA ILE A 229 12.34 -8.39 -25.97
C ILE A 229 11.63 -9.45 -26.83
N GLU A 230 10.98 -10.40 -26.16
CA GLU A 230 10.30 -11.57 -26.73
C GLU A 230 9.04 -11.86 -25.90
N ALA A 231 8.19 -12.78 -26.36
CA ALA A 231 7.01 -13.19 -25.60
C ALA A 231 7.44 -13.76 -24.23
N PHE A 232 6.92 -13.20 -23.13
CA PHE A 232 7.34 -13.58 -21.79
C PHE A 232 6.92 -15.01 -21.44
N SER A 233 7.88 -15.81 -20.96
CA SER A 233 7.65 -17.15 -20.41
C SER A 233 8.25 -17.30 -19.03
N ARG A 234 7.42 -17.65 -18.05
CA ARG A 234 7.83 -17.94 -16.67
C ARG A 234 8.80 -19.11 -16.59
N ASP A 235 8.71 -20.09 -17.50
CA ASP A 235 9.65 -21.23 -17.53
C ASP A 235 11.05 -20.80 -17.99
N THR A 236 11.16 -19.76 -18.82
CA THR A 236 12.44 -19.17 -19.25
C THR A 236 13.00 -18.19 -18.21
N TYR A 237 12.14 -17.36 -17.61
CA TYR A 237 12.56 -16.21 -16.81
C TYR A 237 12.46 -16.42 -15.30
N GLY A 238 11.65 -17.37 -14.83
CA GLY A 238 11.64 -17.82 -13.44
C GLY A 238 10.84 -16.97 -12.44
N PHE A 239 9.97 -16.07 -12.90
CA PHE A 239 9.06 -15.26 -12.08
C PHE A 239 7.72 -15.01 -12.82
N PHE A 240 6.71 -14.51 -12.11
CA PHE A 240 5.45 -14.06 -12.70
C PHE A 240 5.48 -12.57 -13.02
N LEU A 241 4.83 -12.15 -14.11
CA LEU A 241 4.47 -10.74 -14.31
C LEU A 241 3.19 -10.42 -13.54
N VAL A 242 3.29 -9.57 -12.51
CA VAL A 242 2.15 -9.24 -11.64
C VAL A 242 1.66 -7.82 -11.92
N THR A 243 0.36 -7.70 -12.20
CA THR A 243 -0.34 -6.42 -12.33
C THR A 243 -1.52 -6.36 -11.37
N ARG A 244 -2.05 -5.16 -11.16
CA ARG A 244 -3.15 -4.89 -10.24
C ARG A 244 -4.28 -4.13 -10.94
N LEU A 245 -5.52 -4.46 -10.58
CA LEU A 245 -6.70 -3.66 -10.92
C LEU A 245 -7.17 -2.91 -9.66
N THR A 246 -6.85 -1.62 -9.59
CA THR A 246 -7.09 -0.78 -8.41
C THR A 246 -7.25 0.70 -8.79
N GLY A 247 -7.73 1.49 -7.83
CA GLY A 247 -7.84 2.94 -7.85
C GLY A 247 -8.39 3.38 -6.49
N TYR A 248 -8.78 4.65 -6.34
CA TYR A 248 -9.47 5.10 -5.13
C TYR A 248 -10.78 4.32 -4.91
N THR A 249 -11.55 4.14 -5.99
CA THR A 249 -12.87 3.49 -5.97
C THR A 249 -12.84 2.10 -6.63
N ILE A 250 -13.97 1.38 -6.60
CA ILE A 250 -14.15 0.13 -7.37
C ILE A 250 -14.36 0.46 -8.85
N GLU A 251 -15.04 1.57 -9.10
CA GLU A 251 -15.42 2.12 -10.40
C GLU A 251 -14.17 2.45 -11.22
N THR A 252 -13.18 3.13 -10.64
CA THR A 252 -11.87 3.40 -11.26
C THR A 252 -11.20 2.10 -11.72
N ALA A 253 -11.21 1.06 -10.86
CA ALA A 253 -10.59 -0.23 -11.13
C ALA A 253 -11.32 -1.05 -12.20
N LEU A 254 -12.65 -0.98 -12.25
CA LEU A 254 -13.46 -1.59 -13.31
C LEU A 254 -13.27 -0.84 -14.64
N GLY A 255 -13.12 0.48 -14.60
CA GLY A 255 -12.83 1.31 -15.77
C GLY A 255 -11.56 0.91 -16.51
N LEU A 256 -10.55 0.38 -15.82
CA LEU A 256 -9.33 -0.16 -16.46
C LEU A 256 -9.62 -1.34 -17.42
N ILE A 257 -10.62 -2.16 -17.09
CA ILE A 257 -11.04 -3.31 -17.91
C ILE A 257 -11.68 -2.83 -19.21
N GLU A 258 -12.48 -1.74 -19.13
CA GLU A 258 -13.14 -1.10 -20.27
C GLU A 258 -12.17 -0.28 -21.13
N LYS A 259 -11.27 0.49 -20.52
CA LYS A 259 -10.18 1.21 -21.21
C LYS A 259 -9.32 0.24 -22.02
N ALA A 260 -9.00 -0.93 -21.46
CA ALA A 260 -8.30 -1.98 -22.20
C ALA A 260 -9.13 -2.52 -23.38
N ASN A 261 -10.42 -2.88 -23.18
CA ASN A 261 -11.30 -3.37 -24.27
C ASN A 261 -11.28 -2.44 -25.50
N ASN A 262 -11.26 -1.13 -25.24
CA ASN A 262 -11.34 -0.08 -26.24
C ASN A 262 -9.96 0.47 -26.67
N SER A 263 -8.85 -0.22 -26.38
CA SER A 263 -7.49 0.27 -26.69
C SER A 263 -6.92 -0.17 -28.04
N LEU A 264 -7.43 -1.24 -28.65
CA LEU A 264 -6.80 -1.85 -29.82
C LEU A 264 -6.82 -0.90 -31.02
N GLY A 265 -5.64 -0.55 -31.54
CA GLY A 265 -5.48 0.40 -32.66
C GLY A 265 -5.49 1.88 -32.26
N GLU A 266 -5.72 2.21 -30.98
CA GLU A 266 -5.70 3.59 -30.49
C GLU A 266 -4.31 4.22 -30.62
N ARG A 267 -4.26 5.54 -30.86
CA ARG A 267 -3.02 6.30 -31.06
C ARG A 267 -3.15 7.69 -30.44
N GLY A 268 -2.05 8.19 -29.88
CA GLY A 268 -2.00 9.51 -29.26
C GLY A 268 -0.59 10.08 -29.23
N VAL A 269 -0.41 11.14 -28.45
CA VAL A 269 0.88 11.81 -28.25
C VAL A 269 1.60 11.23 -27.05
N PHE A 270 2.92 11.11 -27.15
CA PHE A 270 3.80 10.85 -26.02
C PHE A 270 4.20 12.18 -25.37
N ALA A 271 3.89 12.35 -24.10
CA ALA A 271 4.11 13.52 -23.28
C ALA A 271 5.29 13.27 -22.33
N LEU A 272 6.39 13.99 -22.51
CA LEU A 272 7.63 13.83 -21.76
C LEU A 272 7.96 15.15 -21.05
N ASP A 273 7.99 15.15 -19.73
CA ASP A 273 8.13 16.35 -18.90
C ASP A 273 9.42 16.28 -18.07
N LEU A 274 10.36 17.18 -18.38
CA LEU A 274 11.72 17.17 -17.83
C LEU A 274 11.88 18.17 -16.68
N ALA A 275 12.32 17.67 -15.53
CA ALA A 275 12.61 18.53 -14.39
C ALA A 275 13.97 19.22 -14.56
N THR A 276 13.93 20.51 -14.91
CA THR A 276 15.12 21.33 -15.22
C THR A 276 16.10 21.45 -14.05
N ASN A 277 15.59 21.46 -12.82
CA ASN A 277 16.35 21.41 -11.57
C ASN A 277 17.26 20.16 -11.45
N ARG A 278 16.91 19.03 -12.08
CA ARG A 278 17.68 17.78 -12.00
C ARG A 278 18.89 17.75 -12.94
N ASN A 279 18.98 18.66 -13.93
CA ASN A 279 20.07 18.70 -14.91
C ASN A 279 21.47 18.91 -14.30
N GLY A 280 21.56 19.55 -13.13
CA GLY A 280 22.83 19.74 -12.39
C GLY A 280 23.08 18.72 -11.26
N SER A 281 22.18 17.75 -11.08
CA SER A 281 22.16 16.86 -9.91
C SER A 281 22.79 15.49 -10.18
N GLY A 282 23.05 14.71 -9.12
CA GLY A 282 23.42 13.29 -9.24
C GLY A 282 22.32 12.41 -9.87
N TYR A 283 21.10 12.94 -10.02
CA TYR A 283 19.93 12.27 -10.58
C TYR A 283 19.71 12.57 -12.07
N LYS A 284 20.61 13.34 -12.71
CA LYS A 284 20.53 13.75 -14.12
C LYS A 284 20.27 12.60 -15.11
N PHE A 285 20.70 11.37 -14.80
CA PHE A 285 20.56 10.23 -15.71
C PHE A 285 19.11 9.96 -16.14
N TRP A 286 18.11 10.33 -15.33
CA TRP A 286 16.70 10.18 -15.71
C TRP A 286 16.25 11.23 -16.74
N ASN A 287 16.78 12.46 -16.67
CA ASN A 287 16.62 13.44 -17.74
C ASN A 287 17.27 12.93 -19.03
N ASP A 288 18.45 12.31 -18.92
CA ASP A 288 19.13 11.69 -20.08
C ASP A 288 18.34 10.50 -20.66
N ASP A 289 17.58 9.78 -19.84
CA ASP A 289 16.62 8.77 -20.31
C ASP A 289 15.42 9.41 -21.03
N LEU A 290 14.87 10.53 -20.54
CA LEU A 290 13.80 11.27 -21.25
C LEU A 290 14.26 11.83 -22.61
N TYR A 291 15.48 12.35 -22.70
CA TYR A 291 16.10 12.73 -24.00
C TYR A 291 16.23 11.52 -24.94
N THR A 292 16.56 10.35 -24.40
CA THR A 292 16.65 9.09 -25.16
C THR A 292 15.27 8.62 -25.61
N ALA A 293 14.26 8.71 -24.74
CA ALA A 293 12.86 8.40 -25.05
C ALA A 293 12.32 9.28 -26.19
N ASN A 294 12.53 10.59 -26.13
CA ASN A 294 12.16 11.52 -27.21
C ASN A 294 12.87 11.15 -28.53
N THR A 295 14.17 10.87 -28.49
CA THR A 295 14.94 10.48 -29.70
C THR A 295 14.43 9.17 -30.30
N SER A 296 14.09 8.17 -29.49
CA SER A 296 13.53 6.91 -29.97
C SER A 296 12.12 7.09 -30.51
N LEU A 297 11.20 7.66 -29.74
CA LEU A 297 9.79 7.81 -30.12
C LEU A 297 9.62 8.73 -31.33
N ASN A 298 10.21 9.93 -31.31
CA ASN A 298 10.01 10.96 -32.32
C ASN A 298 10.90 10.72 -33.55
N ALA A 299 12.22 10.66 -33.36
CA ALA A 299 13.17 10.63 -34.47
C ALA A 299 13.41 9.23 -35.07
N THR A 300 13.19 8.15 -34.30
CA THR A 300 13.43 6.78 -34.78
C THR A 300 12.14 6.07 -35.17
N MET A 301 11.09 6.15 -34.34
CA MET A 301 9.80 5.48 -34.57
C MET A 301 8.76 6.37 -35.28
N GLY A 302 8.95 7.69 -35.29
CA GLY A 302 8.06 8.64 -35.98
C GLY A 302 6.77 8.98 -35.24
N TYR A 303 6.66 8.69 -33.94
CA TYR A 303 5.50 9.01 -33.13
C TYR A 303 5.48 10.46 -32.65
N ALA A 304 4.27 11.06 -32.66
CA ALA A 304 4.05 12.40 -32.13
C ALA A 304 4.48 12.45 -30.66
N THR A 305 5.45 13.31 -30.35
CA THR A 305 6.04 13.44 -29.02
C THR A 305 6.10 14.92 -28.64
N MET A 306 5.47 15.28 -27.53
CA MET A 306 5.64 16.57 -26.86
C MET A 306 6.69 16.39 -25.76
N PHE A 307 7.74 17.19 -25.80
CA PHE A 307 8.83 17.18 -24.82
C PHE A 307 8.98 18.59 -24.26
N ASP A 308 8.67 18.76 -22.97
CA ASP A 308 8.92 20.02 -22.26
C ASP A 308 10.31 19.96 -21.63
N GLU A 309 11.10 21.02 -21.86
CA GLU A 309 12.44 21.22 -21.33
C GLU A 309 12.51 22.47 -20.41
N THR A 310 11.35 23.01 -20.02
CA THR A 310 11.22 24.20 -19.18
C THR A 310 10.98 23.85 -17.71
N SER A 311 10.64 24.83 -16.87
CA SER A 311 10.28 24.61 -15.46
C SER A 311 8.77 24.73 -15.20
N THR A 312 7.94 24.70 -16.25
CA THR A 312 6.49 24.64 -16.12
C THR A 312 6.04 23.19 -16.18
N PHE A 313 5.28 22.74 -15.18
CA PHE A 313 4.80 21.37 -15.15
C PHE A 313 3.77 21.11 -16.26
N MET A 314 3.94 20.03 -17.02
CA MET A 314 3.12 19.71 -18.18
C MET A 314 1.70 19.25 -17.77
N THR A 315 0.65 19.94 -18.23
CA THR A 315 -0.76 19.60 -18.00
C THR A 315 -1.65 20.01 -19.19
N ASN A 316 -2.94 19.61 -19.18
CA ASN A 316 -3.97 19.95 -20.18
C ASN A 316 -3.69 19.52 -21.62
N LEU A 317 -2.89 18.46 -21.79
CA LEU A 317 -2.70 17.82 -23.08
C LEU A 317 -3.89 16.90 -23.40
N SER A 318 -4.29 16.87 -24.67
CA SER A 318 -5.34 15.97 -25.16
C SER A 318 -4.77 14.86 -26.05
N ASN A 319 -5.46 13.72 -26.08
CA ASN A 319 -5.06 12.50 -26.78
C ASN A 319 -3.69 11.97 -26.31
N VAL A 320 -3.44 11.91 -25.00
CA VAL A 320 -2.18 11.41 -24.43
C VAL A 320 -2.18 9.87 -24.41
N MET A 321 -1.17 9.26 -25.06
CA MET A 321 -0.96 7.80 -25.12
C MET A 321 0.17 7.32 -24.18
N GLY A 322 1.21 8.13 -24.00
CA GLY A 322 2.29 7.80 -23.07
C GLY A 322 2.70 9.04 -22.30
N TYR A 323 2.92 8.92 -21.00
CA TYR A 323 3.39 10.01 -20.15
C TYR A 323 4.59 9.61 -19.31
N ALA A 324 5.58 10.49 -19.21
CA ALA A 324 6.69 10.34 -18.28
C ALA A 324 7.12 11.68 -17.68
N SER A 325 7.22 11.75 -16.35
CA SER A 325 7.67 12.95 -15.64
C SER A 325 8.35 12.66 -14.31
N TRP A 326 8.78 13.73 -13.63
CA TRP A 326 9.25 13.68 -12.25
C TRP A 326 8.14 13.81 -11.21
N GLY A 327 6.90 14.09 -11.62
CA GLY A 327 5.78 14.39 -10.71
C GLY A 327 6.18 15.37 -9.60
N SER A 328 5.99 14.98 -8.33
CA SER A 328 6.30 15.82 -7.17
C SER A 328 7.78 16.14 -6.94
N ASN A 329 8.70 15.63 -7.76
CA ASN A 329 10.12 15.98 -7.74
C ASN A 329 10.48 17.13 -8.71
N ASP A 330 9.51 17.66 -9.44
CA ASP A 330 9.65 18.86 -10.29
C ASP A 330 9.53 20.17 -9.48
N ASP A 331 10.29 21.20 -9.84
CA ASP A 331 10.25 22.51 -9.17
C ASP A 331 8.92 23.26 -9.42
N GLY A 332 8.23 23.01 -10.55
CA GLY A 332 6.94 23.60 -10.87
C GLY A 332 5.75 23.02 -10.09
N TRP A 333 5.99 21.98 -9.29
CA TRP A 333 4.95 21.19 -8.61
C TRP A 333 4.40 21.82 -7.33
N ALA A 334 5.26 22.37 -6.48
CA ALA A 334 4.90 22.73 -5.10
C ALA A 334 4.29 24.14 -4.94
N ASN A 335 3.95 24.81 -6.05
CA ASN A 335 3.32 26.13 -6.03
C ASN A 335 1.88 26.00 -5.52
N SER A 336 1.66 26.34 -4.23
CA SER A 336 0.31 26.53 -3.68
C SER A 336 -0.42 27.57 -4.51
N ALA A 337 -1.59 27.19 -5.03
CA ALA A 337 -2.46 28.11 -5.76
C ALA A 337 -3.35 28.93 -4.81
N LEU A 338 -3.42 28.55 -3.52
CA LEU A 338 -4.13 29.28 -2.49
C LEU A 338 -3.44 30.64 -2.20
N PRO A 339 -4.10 31.78 -2.45
CA PRO A 339 -3.59 33.07 -2.00
C PRO A 339 -3.41 33.07 -0.48
N ASN A 340 -2.29 33.60 0.01
CA ASN A 340 -2.03 33.80 1.44
C ASN A 340 -2.23 32.55 2.35
N GLY A 341 -1.99 31.34 1.85
CA GLY A 341 -2.21 30.09 2.61
C GLY A 341 -1.36 29.92 3.89
N GLY A 342 -0.21 30.63 3.97
CA GLY A 342 0.61 30.74 5.19
C GLY A 342 0.37 32.02 6.00
N PHE A 343 -0.75 32.72 5.78
CA PHE A 343 -1.13 33.92 6.55
C PHE A 343 -0.08 35.07 6.59
N GLU A 344 0.86 35.10 5.64
CA GLU A 344 1.99 36.03 5.58
C GLU A 344 1.58 37.50 5.37
N SER A 345 0.46 37.70 4.65
CA SER A 345 -0.05 39.02 4.28
C SER A 345 -1.05 39.51 5.31
N LEU A 346 -0.71 40.61 5.97
CA LEU A 346 -1.56 41.30 6.95
C LEU A 346 -2.64 42.15 6.26
N ASN A 347 -3.90 41.99 6.66
CA ASN A 347 -5.01 42.84 6.22
C ASN A 347 -5.97 43.12 7.38
N SER A 348 -5.93 44.34 7.93
CA SER A 348 -6.81 44.76 9.04
C SER A 348 -8.29 45.01 8.65
N SER A 349 -8.69 44.67 7.42
CA SER A 349 -10.10 44.67 6.98
C SER A 349 -10.74 43.29 6.95
N THR A 350 -9.97 42.20 7.03
CA THR A 350 -10.48 40.83 7.24
C THR A 350 -10.68 40.57 8.74
N SER A 351 -11.62 39.70 9.10
CA SER A 351 -11.88 39.37 10.51
C SER A 351 -10.75 38.58 11.18
N SER A 352 -9.92 37.87 10.42
CA SER A 352 -8.76 37.11 10.93
C SER A 352 -7.49 37.95 11.13
N GLY A 353 -7.42 39.14 10.51
CA GLY A 353 -6.20 39.92 10.35
C GLY A 353 -5.24 39.43 9.26
N ALA A 354 -5.44 38.21 8.72
CA ALA A 354 -4.75 37.68 7.56
C ALA A 354 -5.56 37.96 6.27
N ASP A 355 -4.88 38.40 5.21
CA ASP A 355 -5.50 38.70 3.92
C ASP A 355 -6.22 37.48 3.33
N ALA A 356 -7.37 37.71 2.71
CA ALA A 356 -8.31 36.72 2.16
C ALA A 356 -8.96 35.70 3.14
N TRP A 357 -8.57 35.66 4.42
CA TRP A 357 -9.14 34.76 5.43
C TRP A 357 -10.17 35.44 6.33
N GLU A 358 -11.38 34.90 6.41
CA GLU A 358 -12.42 35.28 7.36
C GLU A 358 -12.56 34.24 8.46
N VAL A 359 -12.94 34.67 9.67
CA VAL A 359 -13.15 33.79 10.84
C VAL A 359 -14.57 33.86 11.36
N THR A 360 -15.01 32.75 11.96
CA THR A 360 -16.21 32.71 12.80
C THR A 360 -15.82 32.59 14.28
N LEU A 361 -16.66 33.14 15.15
CA LEU A 361 -16.51 33.11 16.60
C LEU A 361 -17.56 32.18 17.22
N PRO A 362 -17.25 31.46 18.30
CA PRO A 362 -18.21 30.65 19.02
C PRO A 362 -19.24 31.51 19.78
N SER A 363 -20.31 30.88 20.24
CA SER A 363 -21.25 31.52 21.17
C SER A 363 -20.72 31.40 22.59
N LEU A 364 -20.56 32.54 23.28
CA LEU A 364 -19.97 32.61 24.62
C LEU A 364 -20.99 33.08 25.68
N SER A 365 -20.88 32.50 26.86
CA SER A 365 -21.41 33.01 28.13
C SER A 365 -20.64 34.26 28.58
N ALA A 366 -21.14 34.96 29.59
CA ALA A 366 -20.33 35.97 30.29
C ALA A 366 -19.26 35.26 31.13
N GLY A 367 -18.05 35.82 31.18
CA GLY A 367 -16.88 35.22 31.83
C GLY A 367 -15.89 34.64 30.81
N ASP A 368 -16.38 33.75 29.94
CA ASP A 368 -15.59 33.12 28.89
C ASP A 368 -15.12 34.09 27.79
N SER A 369 -13.99 33.75 27.16
CA SER A 369 -13.40 34.46 26.03
C SER A 369 -13.05 33.53 24.86
N PHE A 370 -13.01 34.11 23.67
CA PHE A 370 -12.43 33.53 22.46
C PHE A 370 -11.88 34.69 21.63
N ASN A 371 -10.63 34.58 21.16
CA ASN A 371 -9.99 35.63 20.38
C ASN A 371 -9.17 35.03 19.24
N TRP A 372 -9.35 35.56 18.02
CA TRP A 372 -8.52 35.21 16.86
C TRP A 372 -7.40 36.24 16.71
N THR A 373 -6.15 35.78 16.76
CA THR A 373 -4.93 36.59 16.60
C THR A 373 -4.04 36.01 15.49
N LEU A 374 -3.37 36.89 14.74
CA LEU A 374 -2.30 36.47 13.84
C LEU A 374 -0.95 36.68 14.52
N GLN A 375 -0.14 35.63 14.64
CA GLN A 375 1.14 35.67 15.34
C GLN A 375 2.22 34.86 14.61
N SER A 376 3.49 35.00 15.03
CA SER A 376 4.67 34.39 14.38
C SER A 376 5.69 33.79 15.36
N GLU A 377 5.29 33.55 16.60
CA GLU A 377 6.12 32.91 17.63
C GLU A 377 5.93 31.38 17.63
N VAL A 378 4.68 30.92 17.50
CA VAL A 378 4.29 29.50 17.42
C VAL A 378 3.90 29.17 15.98
N GLN A 379 4.86 28.65 15.21
CA GLN A 379 4.73 28.32 13.79
C GLN A 379 5.59 27.10 13.42
N GLN A 380 5.21 26.36 12.37
CA GLN A 380 5.91 25.17 11.88
C GLN A 380 6.58 25.39 10.53
N SER A 381 5.94 26.12 9.62
CA SER A 381 6.39 26.24 8.22
C SER A 381 7.23 27.48 7.92
N GLY A 382 7.54 28.29 8.95
CA GLY A 382 8.29 29.54 8.83
C GLY A 382 7.43 30.77 8.55
N SER A 383 6.13 30.58 8.37
CA SER A 383 5.10 31.57 8.11
C SER A 383 4.30 31.89 9.39
N ASN A 384 3.54 33.00 9.39
CA ASN A 384 2.62 33.31 10.49
C ASN A 384 1.57 32.19 10.68
N ALA A 385 1.02 32.07 11.89
CA ALA A 385 -0.09 31.17 12.20
C ALA A 385 -1.25 31.92 12.86
N LEU A 386 -2.48 31.47 12.57
CA LEU A 386 -3.69 31.96 13.24
C LEU A 386 -3.85 31.25 14.58
N GLU A 387 -3.87 32.04 15.65
CA GLU A 387 -4.09 31.63 17.02
C GLU A 387 -5.56 31.88 17.41
N ALA A 388 -6.17 30.85 18.00
CA ALA A 388 -7.45 30.89 18.70
C ALA A 388 -7.15 30.79 20.21
N GLU A 389 -7.03 31.94 20.86
CA GLU A 389 -6.88 32.09 22.30
C GLU A 389 -8.25 31.86 22.96
N ILE A 390 -8.30 30.96 23.95
CA ILE A 390 -9.51 30.43 24.59
C ILE A 390 -9.30 30.49 26.11
N ALA A 391 -10.22 31.15 26.83
CA ALA A 391 -10.28 31.09 28.27
C ALA A 391 -11.72 30.91 28.77
N ALA A 392 -11.92 30.03 29.75
CA ALA A 392 -13.16 29.83 30.49
C ALA A 392 -13.17 30.67 31.78
N GLU A 393 -14.36 30.91 32.33
CA GLU A 393 -14.49 31.47 33.69
C GLU A 393 -13.99 30.45 34.73
N CYS A 394 -12.74 30.63 35.18
CA CYS A 394 -12.12 29.92 36.29
C CYS A 394 -11.86 30.88 37.45
N MET A 395 -12.39 30.56 38.64
CA MET A 395 -12.16 31.36 39.85
C MET A 395 -11.65 30.49 41.01
N PRO A 396 -10.74 31.00 41.86
CA PRO A 396 -10.33 30.32 43.08
C PRO A 396 -11.45 30.45 44.12
N GLU A 397 -11.97 29.31 44.55
CA GLU A 397 -13.08 29.16 45.51
C GLU A 397 -12.62 28.44 46.79
N LYS A 398 -13.33 28.73 47.90
CA LYS A 398 -13.12 28.09 49.21
C LYS A 398 -13.69 26.67 49.22
N ALA A 399 -12.91 25.69 49.65
CA ALA A 399 -13.35 24.31 49.76
C ALA A 399 -14.04 23.97 51.08
N ASP A 400 -13.76 24.71 52.16
CA ASP A 400 -14.38 24.47 53.47
C ASP A 400 -15.91 24.65 53.40
N GLY A 401 -16.62 23.58 53.77
CA GLY A 401 -18.08 23.50 53.72
C GLY A 401 -18.68 23.30 52.33
N THR A 402 -17.87 23.30 51.26
CA THR A 402 -18.33 23.12 49.88
C THR A 402 -18.70 21.65 49.63
N PRO A 403 -19.96 21.32 49.23
CA PRO A 403 -20.38 19.93 49.04
C PRO A 403 -19.81 19.29 47.77
N GLY A 404 -19.34 18.05 47.87
CA GLY A 404 -18.87 17.26 46.74
C GLY A 404 -17.53 16.58 46.98
N ILE A 405 -16.91 16.16 45.88
CA ILE A 405 -15.63 15.44 45.82
C ILE A 405 -14.77 16.18 44.81
N PHE A 406 -13.54 16.54 45.17
CA PHE A 406 -12.59 17.09 44.22
C PHE A 406 -12.04 15.97 43.34
N ALA A 407 -12.19 16.10 42.02
CA ALA A 407 -11.79 15.11 41.04
C ALA A 407 -10.73 15.67 40.09
N GLU A 408 -9.56 15.04 40.11
CA GLU A 408 -8.40 15.32 39.27
C GLU A 408 -8.27 14.20 38.24
N PHE A 409 -8.19 14.53 36.95
CA PHE A 409 -8.08 13.57 35.84
C PHE A 409 -6.72 13.71 35.14
N PHE A 410 -6.16 12.60 34.70
CA PHE A 410 -4.81 12.52 34.13
C PHE A 410 -4.83 11.68 32.84
N ASP A 411 -4.29 12.21 31.75
CA ASP A 411 -4.09 11.49 30.49
C ASP A 411 -2.81 10.64 30.61
N ASN A 412 -2.93 9.31 30.55
CA ASN A 412 -1.79 8.39 30.65
C ASN A 412 -1.29 7.93 29.27
N ALA A 413 -1.73 8.54 28.16
CA ALA A 413 -1.26 8.21 26.83
C ALA A 413 0.29 8.31 26.73
N GLY A 414 0.93 7.18 26.44
CA GLY A 414 2.40 7.07 26.38
C GLY A 414 3.11 6.92 27.74
N VAL A 415 2.39 7.00 28.86
CA VAL A 415 2.97 6.77 30.20
C VAL A 415 3.18 5.27 30.42
N SER A 416 4.44 4.87 30.64
CA SER A 416 4.80 3.48 30.89
C SER A 416 4.81 3.15 32.38
N PHE A 417 3.85 2.33 32.84
CA PHE A 417 3.79 1.85 34.22
C PHE A 417 3.59 0.32 34.30
N ASN A 418 3.81 -0.26 35.47
CA ASN A 418 3.57 -1.68 35.70
C ASN A 418 2.07 -1.89 35.94
N THR A 419 1.39 -2.54 34.99
CA THR A 419 -0.06 -2.80 35.02
C THR A 419 -0.52 -3.74 36.13
N GLY A 420 0.39 -4.30 36.94
CA GLY A 420 0.09 -5.00 38.20
C GLY A 420 0.00 -4.09 39.44
N THR A 421 0.20 -2.79 39.27
CA THR A 421 0.25 -1.75 40.33
C THR A 421 -0.43 -0.46 39.84
N MET A 422 -0.66 0.51 40.72
CA MET A 422 -1.11 1.85 40.32
C MET A 422 0.02 2.66 39.67
N PRO A 423 -0.26 3.54 38.69
CA PRO A 423 0.65 4.61 38.31
C PRO A 423 0.74 5.66 39.43
N SER A 424 1.90 6.31 39.56
CA SER A 424 2.04 7.51 40.40
C SER A 424 1.28 8.68 39.78
N LEU A 425 0.52 9.40 40.60
CA LEU A 425 -0.16 10.64 40.23
C LEU A 425 0.35 11.86 41.02
N ILE A 426 1.28 11.70 41.96
CA ILE A 426 1.73 12.83 42.81
C ILE A 426 2.68 13.78 42.07
N ASP A 427 3.50 13.25 41.16
CA ASP A 427 4.49 13.99 40.35
C ASP A 427 3.90 14.52 39.04
N ARG A 428 2.58 14.69 38.98
CA ARG A 428 1.83 15.04 37.76
C ARG A 428 0.84 16.17 38.00
N VAL A 429 0.78 17.10 37.07
CA VAL A 429 -0.30 18.09 36.96
C VAL A 429 -1.54 17.37 36.38
N PRO A 430 -2.75 17.59 36.92
CA PRO A 430 -3.97 17.06 36.32
C PRO A 430 -4.28 17.73 34.98
N ASP A 431 -4.74 16.92 34.02
CA ASP A 431 -5.16 17.28 32.66
C ASP A 431 -6.61 17.78 32.60
N HIS A 432 -7.34 17.73 33.72
CA HIS A 432 -8.63 18.39 33.98
C HIS A 432 -8.99 18.24 35.47
N THR A 433 -9.66 19.23 36.06
CA THR A 433 -10.23 19.16 37.42
C THR A 433 -11.70 19.56 37.44
N ARG A 434 -12.50 18.98 38.34
CA ARG A 434 -13.91 19.35 38.57
C ARG A 434 -14.45 18.80 39.88
N LEU A 435 -15.70 19.16 40.21
CA LEU A 435 -16.43 18.59 41.35
C LEU A 435 -17.33 17.42 40.94
N GLU A 436 -17.22 16.31 41.65
CA GLU A 436 -18.12 15.15 41.55
C GLU A 436 -19.08 15.13 42.74
N SER A 437 -20.36 14.84 42.49
CA SER A 437 -21.36 14.70 43.58
C SER A 437 -21.46 13.29 44.15
N GLN A 438 -20.96 12.29 43.42
CA GLN A 438 -20.99 10.87 43.78
C GLN A 438 -20.08 10.07 42.85
N LEU A 439 -19.58 8.91 43.30
CA LEU A 439 -18.81 7.98 42.47
C LEU A 439 -19.69 6.77 42.08
N ASP A 440 -20.44 6.90 40.98
CA ASP A 440 -21.36 5.88 40.43
C ASP A 440 -21.14 5.65 38.92
N TYR A 441 -19.88 5.46 38.53
CA TYR A 441 -19.48 5.26 37.14
C TYR A 441 -19.56 3.78 36.76
N THR A 442 -20.71 3.38 36.23
CA THR A 442 -20.91 2.06 35.60
C THR A 442 -20.07 1.87 34.34
N SER A 443 -19.59 0.64 34.12
CA SER A 443 -18.72 0.22 33.01
C SER A 443 -19.21 0.69 31.63
N ARG A 444 -18.33 1.35 30.87
CA ARG A 444 -18.63 2.02 29.61
C ARG A 444 -17.40 2.14 28.72
N ASN A 445 -17.60 2.28 27.41
CA ASN A 445 -16.54 2.52 26.42
C ASN A 445 -16.42 4.00 26.00
N SER A 446 -17.13 4.89 26.70
CA SER A 446 -17.15 6.33 26.46
C SER A 446 -16.62 7.01 27.71
N ALA A 447 -15.85 8.09 27.54
CA ALA A 447 -15.42 8.96 28.61
C ALA A 447 -16.56 9.32 29.58
N TYR A 448 -16.21 9.67 30.82
CA TYR A 448 -17.22 10.10 31.79
C TYR A 448 -17.95 11.36 31.27
N PRO A 449 -19.23 11.58 31.60
CA PRO A 449 -19.97 12.71 31.08
C PRO A 449 -19.24 14.02 31.44
N GLY A 450 -19.05 14.89 30.45
CA GLY A 450 -18.24 16.10 30.61
C GLY A 450 -16.73 15.90 30.56
N LEU A 451 -16.22 14.74 30.10
CA LEU A 451 -14.83 14.52 29.72
C LEU A 451 -14.73 14.17 28.23
N ASP A 452 -13.54 14.36 27.65
CA ASP A 452 -13.26 14.11 26.22
C ASP A 452 -12.65 12.72 25.92
N ASN A 453 -12.30 12.50 24.65
CA ASN A 453 -11.82 11.23 24.13
C ASN A 453 -10.54 10.69 24.79
N ARG A 454 -9.68 11.56 25.36
CA ARG A 454 -8.48 11.15 26.11
C ARG A 454 -8.86 10.21 27.24
N PHE A 455 -9.96 10.51 27.96
CA PHE A 455 -10.44 9.74 29.11
C PHE A 455 -11.30 8.52 28.72
N LYS A 456 -11.02 7.89 27.57
CA LYS A 456 -11.61 6.60 27.13
C LYS A 456 -10.71 5.40 27.43
N ASN A 457 -9.41 5.54 27.21
CA ASN A 457 -8.38 4.52 27.43
C ASN A 457 -7.15 5.24 28.01
N ASP A 458 -6.24 4.49 28.63
CA ASP A 458 -4.94 4.96 29.11
C ASP A 458 -5.07 6.29 29.87
N TRP A 459 -5.84 6.30 30.96
CA TRP A 459 -6.07 7.48 31.80
C TRP A 459 -6.12 7.14 33.29
N GLY A 460 -6.02 8.14 34.16
CA GLY A 460 -6.12 7.98 35.61
C GLY A 460 -6.87 9.12 36.28
N ALA A 461 -7.24 8.94 37.54
CA ALA A 461 -7.85 9.99 38.34
C ALA A 461 -7.54 9.87 39.83
N ARG A 462 -7.56 11.01 40.51
CA ARG A 462 -7.63 11.12 41.97
C ARG A 462 -8.97 11.75 42.34
N PHE A 463 -9.69 11.13 43.27
CA PHE A 463 -10.92 11.65 43.85
C PHE A 463 -10.68 11.85 45.35
N SER A 464 -10.84 13.06 45.87
CA SER A 464 -10.57 13.34 47.28
C SER A 464 -11.58 14.28 47.92
N GLY A 465 -11.70 14.22 49.24
CA GLY A 465 -12.63 15.02 50.02
C GLY A 465 -12.74 14.52 51.46
N LEU A 466 -13.80 14.93 52.15
CA LEU A 466 -14.21 14.42 53.45
C LEU A 466 -15.52 13.63 53.32
N ILE A 467 -15.63 12.50 54.04
CA ILE A 467 -16.87 11.71 54.19
C ILE A 467 -17.44 11.92 55.59
N ASP A 468 -18.68 12.41 55.69
CA ASP A 468 -19.43 12.50 56.95
C ASP A 468 -20.03 11.13 57.33
N VAL A 469 -19.49 10.52 58.38
CA VAL A 469 -19.95 9.25 58.93
C VAL A 469 -21.03 9.50 59.99
N PRO A 470 -22.30 9.07 59.77
CA PRO A 470 -23.43 9.51 60.59
C PRO A 470 -23.54 8.85 61.96
N SER A 471 -22.76 7.80 62.25
CA SER A 471 -22.76 7.13 63.55
C SER A 471 -21.48 6.32 63.76
N PRO A 472 -20.91 6.30 64.99
CA PRO A 472 -19.69 5.55 65.25
C PRO A 472 -19.94 4.04 65.18
N GLY A 473 -18.95 3.28 64.70
CA GLY A 473 -18.99 1.83 64.65
C GLY A 473 -18.23 1.24 63.47
N ASN A 474 -18.48 -0.04 63.20
CA ASN A 474 -17.81 -0.76 62.12
C ASN A 474 -18.48 -0.47 60.77
N TRP A 475 -17.77 0.26 59.91
CA TRP A 475 -18.18 0.58 58.54
C TRP A 475 -17.41 -0.28 57.55
N THR A 476 -18.07 -0.69 56.47
CA THR A 476 -17.47 -1.45 55.37
C THR A 476 -17.59 -0.64 54.09
N PHE A 477 -16.45 -0.34 53.47
CA PHE A 477 -16.39 0.34 52.17
C PHE A 477 -16.23 -0.70 51.08
N TYR A 478 -16.92 -0.50 49.96
CA TYR A 478 -16.88 -1.33 48.77
C TYR A 478 -16.44 -0.45 47.59
N LEU A 479 -15.34 -0.83 46.96
CA LEU A 479 -14.76 -0.15 45.81
C LEU A 479 -14.87 -1.10 44.62
N THR A 480 -15.53 -0.67 43.55
CA THR A 480 -15.64 -1.42 42.29
C THR A 480 -14.96 -0.65 41.18
N SER A 481 -14.00 -1.25 40.47
CA SER A 481 -13.36 -0.64 39.29
C SER A 481 -13.12 -1.63 38.15
N ASP A 482 -13.25 -1.15 36.91
CA ASP A 482 -12.51 -1.67 35.74
C ASP A 482 -11.06 -1.19 35.92
N ASP A 483 -10.08 -2.05 35.66
CA ASP A 483 -8.67 -1.84 35.98
C ASP A 483 -8.44 -1.31 37.42
N GLY A 484 -7.31 -0.65 37.68
CA GLY A 484 -6.77 -0.45 39.02
C GLY A 484 -7.45 0.65 39.81
N SER A 485 -7.71 0.40 41.09
CA SER A 485 -8.02 1.45 42.06
C SER A 485 -7.52 1.17 43.47
N GLU A 486 -7.40 2.22 44.28
CA GLU A 486 -7.14 2.12 45.72
C GLU A 486 -7.90 3.20 46.49
N LEU A 487 -8.44 2.86 47.66
CA LEU A 487 -9.11 3.76 48.60
C LEU A 487 -8.27 3.91 49.86
N TRP A 488 -7.96 5.16 50.22
CA TRP A 488 -7.40 5.56 51.52
C TRP A 488 -8.47 6.27 52.35
N LEU A 489 -8.36 6.14 53.67
CA LEU A 489 -9.19 6.87 54.62
C LEU A 489 -8.31 7.34 55.79
N ASN A 490 -8.28 8.65 56.05
CA ASN A 490 -7.32 9.32 56.95
C ASN A 490 -5.87 8.87 56.65
N ASP A 491 -5.47 9.03 55.39
CA ASP A 491 -4.22 8.56 54.74
C ASP A 491 -3.85 7.06 54.91
N SER A 492 -4.71 6.25 55.52
CA SER A 492 -4.51 4.80 55.66
C SER A 492 -5.16 4.04 54.50
N SER A 493 -4.36 3.27 53.74
CA SER A 493 -4.86 2.37 52.69
C SER A 493 -5.87 1.37 53.26
N LEU A 494 -7.08 1.35 52.69
CA LEU A 494 -8.24 0.59 53.18
C LEU A 494 -8.68 -0.51 52.19
N VAL A 495 -8.73 -0.21 50.89
CA VAL A 495 -9.09 -1.18 49.83
C VAL A 495 -8.13 -1.04 48.66
N THR A 496 -7.39 -2.11 48.33
CA THR A 496 -6.48 -2.18 47.18
C THR A 496 -7.05 -3.08 46.10
N ASN A 497 -7.33 -2.52 44.92
CA ASN A 497 -7.93 -3.19 43.76
C ASN A 497 -7.02 -3.10 42.53
N TYR A 498 -5.75 -3.48 42.68
CA TYR A 498 -4.75 -3.36 41.61
C TYR A 498 -4.92 -4.38 40.48
N GLY A 499 -4.28 -4.06 39.35
CA GLY A 499 -4.16 -4.90 38.18
C GLY A 499 -5.04 -4.41 37.03
N SER A 500 -4.68 -4.74 35.79
CA SER A 500 -5.66 -4.65 34.69
C SER A 500 -6.65 -5.83 34.77
N HIS A 501 -7.95 -5.53 34.80
CA HIS A 501 -9.05 -6.48 34.93
C HIS A 501 -10.41 -5.84 34.61
N GLY A 502 -11.40 -6.64 34.22
CA GLY A 502 -12.80 -6.17 34.16
C GLY A 502 -13.36 -5.78 35.54
N MET A 503 -14.45 -4.99 35.57
CA MET A 503 -15.14 -4.50 36.79
C MET A 503 -15.14 -5.50 37.94
N ARG A 504 -14.39 -5.18 38.99
CA ARG A 504 -14.21 -6.03 40.18
C ARG A 504 -14.49 -5.24 41.44
N GLU A 505 -15.39 -5.75 42.29
CA GLU A 505 -15.64 -5.22 43.63
C GLU A 505 -14.69 -5.84 44.65
N LEU A 506 -14.06 -5.00 45.47
CA LEU A 506 -13.37 -5.37 46.71
C LEU A 506 -13.89 -4.53 47.87
N SER A 507 -13.69 -5.00 49.10
CA SER A 507 -14.22 -4.34 50.29
C SER A 507 -13.38 -4.58 51.53
N SER A 508 -13.38 -3.61 52.44
CA SER A 508 -12.72 -3.70 53.75
C SER A 508 -13.55 -3.01 54.83
N SER A 509 -13.41 -3.48 56.07
CA SER A 509 -14.12 -2.92 57.24
C SER A 509 -13.17 -2.20 58.17
N ILE A 510 -13.59 -1.04 58.66
CA ILE A 510 -12.86 -0.17 59.59
C ILE A 510 -13.79 0.33 60.70
N LEU A 511 -13.24 0.51 61.90
CA LEU A 511 -13.94 1.14 63.03
C LEU A 511 -13.75 2.66 62.91
N LEU A 512 -14.84 3.40 62.79
CA LEU A 512 -14.84 4.87 62.70
C LEU A 512 -15.67 5.48 63.82
N ASP A 513 -15.34 6.72 64.18
CA ASP A 513 -16.20 7.57 64.98
C ASP A 513 -17.33 8.17 64.10
N ALA A 514 -18.06 9.17 64.59
CA ALA A 514 -19.00 9.93 63.77
C ALA A 514 -18.42 11.31 63.46
N GLY A 515 -18.74 11.82 62.27
CA GLY A 515 -18.22 13.07 61.71
C GLY A 515 -17.35 12.84 60.48
N LEU A 516 -16.58 13.87 60.13
CA LEU A 516 -15.79 13.93 58.90
C LEU A 516 -14.51 13.09 58.98
N HIS A 517 -14.26 12.34 57.92
CA HIS A 517 -13.01 11.60 57.69
C HIS A 517 -12.48 11.89 56.28
N ASP A 518 -11.21 12.26 56.16
CA ASP A 518 -10.60 12.44 54.84
C ASP A 518 -10.54 11.12 54.07
N PHE A 519 -10.81 11.18 52.77
CA PHE A 519 -10.65 10.07 51.86
C PHE A 519 -9.96 10.50 50.57
N ARG A 520 -9.25 9.54 49.99
CA ARG A 520 -8.69 9.61 48.64
C ARG A 520 -8.98 8.30 47.92
N ILE A 521 -9.35 8.37 46.66
CA ILE A 521 -9.30 7.24 45.73
C ILE A 521 -8.37 7.61 44.58
N GLU A 522 -7.45 6.72 44.24
CA GLU A 522 -6.71 6.80 42.98
C GLU A 522 -7.20 5.67 42.07
N PHE A 523 -7.27 5.95 40.77
CA PHE A 523 -7.84 5.11 39.74
C PHE A 523 -6.96 5.13 38.49
N PHE A 524 -6.85 4.00 37.76
CA PHE A 524 -6.34 3.99 36.39
C PHE A 524 -7.16 3.05 35.49
N GLN A 525 -7.27 3.46 34.22
CA GLN A 525 -7.74 2.66 33.11
C GLN A 525 -6.58 2.43 32.13
N GLY A 526 -6.41 1.19 31.68
CA GLY A 526 -5.62 0.83 30.51
C GLY A 526 -6.50 0.79 29.25
N GLY A 527 -7.09 -0.36 28.93
CA GLY A 527 -7.77 -0.53 27.64
C GLY A 527 -9.14 -1.21 27.71
N GLY A 528 -10.08 -0.74 26.89
CA GLY A 528 -11.45 -1.26 26.84
C GLY A 528 -12.40 -0.44 27.71
N PRO A 529 -13.46 -1.04 28.28
CA PRO A 529 -14.40 -0.29 29.10
C PRO A 529 -13.79 0.09 30.45
N HIS A 530 -14.32 1.16 31.06
CA HIS A 530 -13.90 1.72 32.34
C HIS A 530 -15.09 2.06 33.24
N GLY A 531 -14.87 2.08 34.56
CA GLY A 531 -15.87 2.41 35.57
C GLY A 531 -15.29 2.42 36.99
N LEU A 532 -15.96 3.15 37.89
CA LEU A 532 -15.61 3.30 39.31
C LEU A 532 -16.87 3.51 40.16
N THR A 533 -17.07 2.73 41.22
CA THR A 533 -18.22 2.88 42.14
C THR A 533 -17.79 2.75 43.60
N LEU A 534 -18.21 3.69 44.44
CA LEU A 534 -17.94 3.71 45.89
C LEU A 534 -19.24 3.54 46.70
N GLN A 535 -19.30 2.50 47.53
CA GLN A 535 -20.46 2.17 48.36
C GLN A 535 -20.05 1.89 49.81
N TRP A 536 -20.97 2.06 50.76
CA TRP A 536 -20.73 1.79 52.18
C TRP A 536 -21.85 0.98 52.85
N GLU A 537 -21.51 0.22 53.89
CA GLU A 537 -22.42 -0.43 54.83
C GLU A 537 -21.97 -0.10 56.27
N GLY A 538 -22.91 0.20 57.17
CA GLY A 538 -22.61 0.62 58.55
C GLY A 538 -23.63 0.11 59.57
N PRO A 539 -23.44 0.40 60.87
CA PRO A 539 -24.21 -0.24 61.96
C PRO A 539 -25.73 -0.10 61.87
N ASN A 540 -26.23 0.96 61.23
CA ASN A 540 -27.65 1.21 60.98
C ASN A 540 -27.96 1.48 59.49
N GLN A 541 -27.03 1.13 58.58
CA GLN A 541 -27.08 1.49 57.16
C GLN A 541 -26.72 0.27 56.31
N SER A 542 -27.69 -0.31 55.59
CA SER A 542 -27.41 -1.39 54.63
C SER A 542 -26.56 -0.88 53.45
N LYS A 543 -25.77 -1.77 52.82
CA LYS A 543 -24.96 -1.43 51.64
C LYS A 543 -25.70 -0.55 50.64
N THR A 544 -25.16 0.65 50.40
CA THR A 544 -25.71 1.67 49.49
C THR A 544 -24.58 2.49 48.87
N LEU A 545 -24.85 3.12 47.73
CA LEU A 545 -24.05 4.25 47.24
C LEU A 545 -23.97 5.32 48.35
N ILE A 546 -22.79 5.90 48.56
CA ILE A 546 -22.62 6.99 49.53
C ILE A 546 -23.43 8.21 49.05
N PRO A 547 -24.32 8.79 49.87
CA PRO A 547 -25.12 9.94 49.46
C PRO A 547 -24.25 11.15 49.15
N ALA A 548 -24.63 11.95 48.13
CA ALA A 548 -23.94 13.21 47.80
C ALA A 548 -23.83 14.17 49.01
N THR A 549 -24.82 14.15 49.91
CA THR A 549 -24.84 14.95 51.15
C THR A 549 -23.85 14.48 52.21
N SER A 550 -23.15 13.36 52.01
CA SER A 550 -22.10 12.86 52.89
C SER A 550 -20.70 13.25 52.40
N PHE A 551 -20.56 13.97 51.29
CA PHE A 551 -19.27 14.44 50.78
C PHE A 551 -19.13 15.96 50.92
N LEU A 552 -17.99 16.40 51.44
CA LEU A 552 -17.51 17.79 51.42
C LEU A 552 -16.11 17.81 50.79
N LEU A 553 -15.69 18.93 50.20
CA LEU A 553 -14.31 19.09 49.76
C LEU A 553 -13.38 19.22 50.98
N ALA A 554 -13.52 20.29 51.76
CA ALA A 554 -12.70 20.55 52.95
C ALA A 554 -13.56 20.94 54.16
N GLY A 555 -12.88 21.23 55.27
CA GLY A 555 -13.39 21.61 56.58
C GLY A 555 -12.26 21.58 57.60
N ASP A 556 -12.55 21.65 58.91
CA ASP A 556 -11.57 21.71 60.02
C ASP A 556 -10.60 20.50 60.17
N TYR A 557 -10.42 19.65 59.15
CA TYR A 557 -9.52 18.50 59.17
C TYR A 557 -8.08 18.89 58.84
N ILE A 558 -7.21 18.86 59.85
CA ILE A 558 -5.76 19.06 59.65
C ILE A 558 -5.05 17.69 59.66
N PRO A 559 -4.29 17.33 58.59
CA PRO A 559 -3.50 16.10 58.57
C PRO A 559 -2.42 16.10 59.66
N SER A 560 -2.17 14.92 60.24
CA SER A 560 -1.24 14.72 61.37
C SER A 560 -1.31 15.80 62.47
N ALA A 561 -2.52 16.26 62.83
CA ALA A 561 -2.71 17.36 63.80
C ALA A 561 -1.97 17.21 65.15
N SER A 562 -1.58 16.00 65.55
CA SER A 562 -0.75 15.77 66.75
C SER A 562 0.69 16.30 66.66
N SER A 563 1.26 16.43 65.45
CA SER A 563 2.59 16.98 65.18
C SER A 563 2.58 18.41 64.63
N LEU A 564 1.38 18.99 64.43
CA LEU A 564 1.22 20.41 64.09
C LEU A 564 1.75 21.28 65.25
N GLN A 565 2.77 22.07 64.97
CA GLN A 565 3.40 22.99 65.92
C GLN A 565 2.83 24.39 65.81
N HIS A 566 2.67 24.90 64.58
CA HIS A 566 2.23 26.28 64.32
C HIS A 566 1.16 26.30 63.24
N HIS A 567 0.14 27.13 63.41
CA HIS A 567 -0.87 27.44 62.40
C HIS A 567 -1.31 28.89 62.53
N TRP A 568 -0.93 29.69 61.53
CA TRP A 568 -1.34 31.08 61.38
C TRP A 568 -2.31 31.18 60.20
N SER A 569 -3.61 31.24 60.52
CA SER A 569 -4.71 31.37 59.55
C SER A 569 -5.06 32.80 59.17
N PHE A 570 -4.52 33.80 59.90
CA PHE A 570 -4.78 35.23 59.69
C PHE A 570 -6.26 35.68 59.78
N GLU A 571 -7.12 34.85 60.36
CA GLU A 571 -8.54 35.14 60.66
C GLU A 571 -8.76 36.25 61.71
N ASP A 572 -7.70 36.75 62.36
CA ASP A 572 -7.78 37.86 63.33
C ASP A 572 -8.41 39.13 62.72
N GLY A 573 -8.18 39.35 61.42
CA GLY A 573 -8.72 40.47 60.62
C GLY A 573 -8.32 41.88 61.06
N SER A 574 -7.62 42.04 62.19
CA SER A 574 -7.13 43.32 62.71
C SER A 574 -6.15 43.13 63.86
N GLY A 575 -5.17 44.04 63.98
CA GLY A 575 -4.24 44.04 65.10
C GLY A 575 -2.80 44.31 64.68
N SER A 576 -1.87 44.01 65.57
CA SER A 576 -0.42 44.07 65.35
C SER A 576 0.28 42.73 65.65
N VAL A 577 -0.51 41.66 65.74
CA VAL A 577 -0.11 40.29 66.03
C VAL A 577 -1.04 39.39 65.20
N ALA A 578 -0.52 38.29 64.65
CA ALA A 578 -1.34 37.19 64.14
C ALA A 578 -1.24 36.02 65.12
N GLU A 579 -2.38 35.45 65.52
CA GLU A 579 -2.42 34.40 66.55
C GLU A 579 -2.02 33.03 65.97
N ASP A 580 -1.24 32.26 66.75
CA ASP A 580 -0.92 30.84 66.47
C ASP A 580 -2.01 29.98 67.11
N SER A 581 -2.79 29.29 66.29
CA SER A 581 -3.91 28.46 66.75
C SER A 581 -3.48 27.05 67.20
N ALA A 582 -2.21 26.69 66.98
CA ALA A 582 -1.68 25.35 67.21
C ALA A 582 -0.98 25.19 68.58
N GLN A 583 -0.24 24.09 68.76
CA GLN A 583 0.35 23.69 70.05
C GLN A 583 1.54 24.55 70.49
N GLY A 584 2.16 25.29 69.57
CA GLY A 584 3.40 26.04 69.78
C GLY A 584 3.25 27.39 70.47
N ASP A 585 2.06 27.99 70.45
CA ASP A 585 1.74 29.30 71.09
C ASP A 585 2.73 30.42 70.65
N ALA A 586 3.09 30.42 69.36
CA ALA A 586 4.13 31.29 68.78
C ALA A 586 3.51 32.38 67.89
N ASN A 587 2.80 33.33 68.50
CA ASN A 587 2.15 34.43 67.79
C ASN A 587 3.14 35.33 67.01
N LEU A 588 2.84 35.60 65.75
CA LEU A 588 3.66 36.42 64.86
C LEU A 588 3.47 37.91 65.15
N SER A 589 4.56 38.64 65.42
CA SER A 589 4.52 40.11 65.58
C SER A 589 4.57 40.79 64.21
N LEU A 590 3.66 41.75 63.97
CA LEU A 590 3.60 42.50 62.71
C LEU A 590 4.46 43.77 62.76
N TYR A 591 5.31 43.97 61.75
CA TYR A 591 6.21 45.10 61.61
C TYR A 591 5.86 45.96 60.41
N ASN A 592 5.79 47.28 60.62
CA ASN A 592 5.39 48.34 59.66
C ASN A 592 3.94 48.27 59.13
N MET A 593 3.29 47.12 59.26
CA MET A 593 1.89 46.89 58.89
C MET A 593 0.86 47.71 59.71
N ASN A 594 -0.32 47.85 59.13
CA ASN A 594 -1.49 48.51 59.71
C ASN A 594 -2.80 47.80 59.29
N ALA A 595 -3.96 48.42 59.59
CA ALA A 595 -5.27 47.82 59.29
C ALA A 595 -5.55 47.56 57.79
N SER A 596 -4.80 48.14 56.85
CA SER A 596 -4.93 47.84 55.41
C SER A 596 -4.17 46.58 54.95
N ASN A 597 -3.33 46.00 55.81
CA ASN A 597 -2.60 44.77 55.52
C ASN A 597 -3.49 43.54 55.72
N TRP A 598 -4.42 43.58 56.67
CA TRP A 598 -5.48 42.59 56.80
C TRP A 598 -6.45 42.72 55.62
N ARG A 599 -6.63 41.65 54.85
CA ARG A 599 -7.52 41.60 53.68
C ARG A 599 -8.45 40.39 53.76
N ASN A 600 -9.53 40.44 52.97
CA ASN A 600 -10.34 39.27 52.68
C ASN A 600 -9.73 38.58 51.46
N CYS A 601 -9.37 37.31 51.59
CA CYS A 601 -8.86 36.44 50.56
C CYS A 601 -9.91 35.37 50.21
N THR A 602 -9.52 34.33 49.46
CA THR A 602 -10.44 33.28 49.01
C THR A 602 -10.97 32.45 50.18
N ASP A 603 -10.10 32.01 51.09
CA ASP A 603 -10.48 31.12 52.21
C ASP A 603 -10.88 31.86 53.50
N GLY A 604 -10.79 33.20 53.51
CA GLY A 604 -11.12 34.01 54.69
C GLY A 604 -10.31 35.30 54.79
N GLY A 605 -9.56 35.46 55.87
CA GLY A 605 -8.69 36.59 56.18
C GLY A 605 -7.21 36.28 55.90
N CYS A 606 -6.46 37.27 55.43
CA CYS A 606 -5.07 37.08 54.99
C CYS A 606 -4.22 38.33 55.23
N LEU A 607 -2.89 38.17 55.15
CA LEU A 607 -1.95 39.30 55.23
C LEU A 607 -1.41 39.72 53.87
N TRP A 608 -1.58 41.00 53.55
CA TRP A 608 -0.94 41.70 52.44
C TRP A 608 0.40 42.32 52.85
N TYR A 609 1.38 42.19 51.96
CA TYR A 609 2.72 42.75 52.07
C TYR A 609 2.98 43.68 50.89
N ASP A 610 3.49 44.90 51.14
CA ASP A 610 3.61 45.94 50.11
C ASP A 610 4.90 45.88 49.25
N GLY A 611 5.85 45.00 49.58
CA GLY A 611 7.15 44.90 48.91
C GLY A 611 8.21 45.91 49.32
N VAL A 612 7.94 46.76 50.32
CA VAL A 612 8.82 47.85 50.75
C VAL A 612 9.48 47.54 52.08
N ASP A 613 8.70 47.41 53.15
CA ASP A 613 9.19 47.13 54.51
C ASP A 613 8.21 46.37 55.43
N ASP A 614 7.09 45.88 54.91
CA ASP A 614 6.15 44.99 55.63
C ASP A 614 6.76 43.59 55.87
N TYR A 615 6.71 43.12 57.12
CA TYR A 615 7.02 41.73 57.48
C TYR A 615 6.43 41.32 58.83
N VAL A 616 6.45 40.01 59.11
CA VAL A 616 6.09 39.43 60.41
C VAL A 616 7.19 38.52 60.92
N GLU A 617 7.40 38.44 62.24
CA GLU A 617 8.43 37.60 62.86
C GLU A 617 8.00 37.03 64.22
N VAL A 618 8.47 35.81 64.52
CA VAL A 618 8.44 35.21 65.87
C VAL A 618 9.71 34.38 66.14
N ASP A 619 10.32 34.57 67.31
CA ASP A 619 11.39 33.69 67.81
C ASP A 619 10.77 32.43 68.45
N VAL A 620 11.31 31.25 68.14
CA VAL A 620 10.83 29.96 68.66
C VAL A 620 11.92 29.20 69.40
N GLN A 621 11.58 28.09 70.03
CA GLN A 621 12.58 27.20 70.62
C GLN A 621 13.39 26.52 69.50
N ASP A 622 14.72 26.59 69.58
CA ASP A 622 15.64 25.93 68.64
C ASP A 622 15.22 24.47 68.35
N TRP A 623 14.91 24.18 67.07
CA TRP A 623 14.50 22.87 66.56
C TRP A 623 15.46 22.38 65.45
N SER A 624 15.60 21.06 65.35
CA SER A 624 16.31 20.33 64.29
C SER A 624 15.79 18.90 64.24
N GLY A 625 15.41 18.46 63.04
CA GLY A 625 14.73 17.21 62.81
C GLY A 625 14.01 17.21 61.45
N ASN A 626 13.02 16.33 61.33
CA ASN A 626 12.05 16.41 60.24
C ASN A 626 11.14 17.63 60.43
N PHE A 627 10.56 18.11 59.34
CA PHE A 627 9.53 19.16 59.39
C PHE A 627 8.69 19.13 58.12
N THR A 628 7.54 19.78 58.17
CA THR A 628 6.79 20.19 56.97
C THR A 628 6.38 21.64 57.13
N VAL A 629 6.47 22.43 56.06
CA VAL A 629 5.92 23.80 55.98
C VAL A 629 4.97 23.86 54.80
N SER A 630 3.71 24.23 55.08
CA SER A 630 2.65 24.52 54.11
C SER A 630 2.28 26.00 54.20
N GLN A 631 1.90 26.59 53.07
CA GLN A 631 1.43 27.98 52.97
C GLN A 631 0.70 28.19 51.65
N TRP A 632 -0.27 29.10 51.65
CA TRP A 632 -0.85 29.67 50.44
C TRP A 632 -0.24 31.04 50.17
N VAL A 633 0.14 31.30 48.91
CA VAL A 633 0.77 32.57 48.52
C VAL A 633 0.16 33.13 47.24
N TRP A 634 0.10 34.46 47.14
CA TRP A 634 -0.42 35.17 45.97
C TRP A 634 0.56 36.27 45.59
N ALA A 635 1.11 36.23 44.38
CA ALA A 635 2.11 37.21 43.92
C ALA A 635 1.46 38.32 43.08
N ASN A 636 1.70 39.59 43.42
CA ASN A 636 1.10 40.73 42.68
C ASN A 636 1.61 40.85 41.23
N ALA A 637 2.80 40.32 40.93
CA ALA A 637 3.42 40.33 39.61
C ALA A 637 4.44 39.18 39.48
N THR A 638 4.79 38.80 38.26
CA THR A 638 5.87 37.81 37.99
C THR A 638 7.27 38.40 38.20
N THR A 639 7.43 39.73 38.08
CA THR A 639 8.72 40.43 38.12
C THR A 639 9.13 40.86 39.53
N LEU A 640 8.89 40.03 40.54
CA LEU A 640 9.30 40.30 41.92
C LEU A 640 10.84 40.20 42.08
N PRO A 641 11.45 40.98 42.99
CA PRO A 641 12.90 41.00 43.14
C PRO A 641 13.43 39.69 43.74
N ASP A 642 14.58 39.22 43.24
CA ASP A 642 15.30 38.07 43.78
C ASP A 642 15.46 38.18 45.31
N TYR A 643 15.31 37.05 46.00
CA TYR A 643 15.25 36.90 47.46
C TYR A 643 13.99 37.46 48.14
N ALA A 644 13.01 38.07 47.47
CA ALA A 644 11.72 38.36 48.08
C ALA A 644 11.12 37.06 48.64
N SER A 645 10.95 36.96 49.96
CA SER A 645 10.67 35.69 50.63
C SER A 645 9.28 35.70 51.26
N VAL A 646 8.51 34.65 50.97
CA VAL A 646 7.20 34.40 51.58
C VAL A 646 7.36 33.72 52.94
N PHE A 647 8.33 32.80 53.06
CA PHE A 647 8.68 32.13 54.31
C PHE A 647 10.20 32.11 54.48
N ALA A 648 10.71 32.40 55.68
CA ALA A 648 12.13 32.41 55.99
C ALA A 648 12.40 31.92 57.41
N VAL A 649 13.41 31.06 57.55
CA VAL A 649 13.84 30.50 58.83
C VAL A 649 15.13 31.15 59.30
N GLY A 650 15.09 31.75 60.48
CA GLY A 650 16.22 32.45 61.10
C GLY A 650 16.59 33.78 60.42
N SER A 651 17.49 34.52 61.06
CA SER A 651 17.92 35.87 60.63
C SER A 651 19.33 35.93 60.01
N GLN A 652 19.98 34.78 59.81
CA GLN A 652 21.34 34.72 59.27
C GLN A 652 21.35 34.69 57.73
N ALA A 653 21.74 35.80 57.12
CA ALA A 653 22.02 35.88 55.68
C ALA A 653 23.05 34.83 55.24
N GLY A 654 22.76 34.13 54.13
CA GLY A 654 23.65 33.12 53.56
C GLY A 654 23.87 31.86 54.41
N SER A 655 22.98 31.58 55.38
CA SER A 655 23.06 30.32 56.14
C SER A 655 22.79 29.12 55.23
N ASN A 656 23.63 28.09 55.39
CA ASN A 656 23.46 26.75 54.82
C ASN A 656 22.69 25.81 55.76
N THR A 657 22.26 26.24 56.96
CA THR A 657 21.58 25.36 57.95
C THR A 657 20.11 25.67 58.10
N SER A 658 19.65 26.85 57.65
CA SER A 658 18.25 27.24 57.56
C SER A 658 17.86 27.52 56.10
N PHE A 659 16.57 27.71 55.84
CA PHE A 659 16.03 27.91 54.50
C PHE A 659 15.08 29.12 54.40
N GLN A 660 14.65 29.42 53.18
CA GLN A 660 13.55 30.33 52.87
C GLN A 660 12.86 29.88 51.57
N HIS A 661 11.55 30.08 51.47
CA HIS A 661 10.79 30.06 50.22
C HIS A 661 10.83 31.47 49.64
N ALA A 662 11.46 31.64 48.47
CA ALA A 662 11.78 32.95 47.92
C ALA A 662 11.73 32.99 46.39
N VAL A 663 11.47 34.18 45.85
CA VAL A 663 11.51 34.47 44.42
C VAL A 663 12.94 34.46 43.91
N PHE A 664 13.15 33.82 42.76
CA PHE A 664 14.33 34.04 41.90
C PHE A 664 13.92 34.04 40.44
N SER A 665 14.24 35.11 39.70
CA SER A 665 14.05 35.18 38.25
C SER A 665 12.64 34.83 37.74
N GLY A 666 11.60 35.18 38.52
CA GLY A 666 10.20 34.88 38.19
C GLY A 666 9.70 33.49 38.61
N GLU A 667 10.47 32.74 39.41
CA GLU A 667 10.09 31.44 39.95
C GLU A 667 10.03 31.43 41.48
N TRP A 668 9.11 30.63 42.03
CA TRP A 668 9.13 30.21 43.43
C TRP A 668 10.27 29.22 43.67
N ARG A 669 11.14 29.45 44.66
CA ARG A 669 12.26 28.55 44.98
C ARG A 669 12.47 28.30 46.48
N LEU A 670 12.87 27.08 46.83
CA LEU A 670 13.49 26.74 48.11
C LEU A 670 14.96 27.19 48.09
N HIS A 671 15.40 27.90 49.14
CA HIS A 671 16.75 28.48 49.22
C HIS A 671 17.44 28.31 50.58
N ASN A 672 18.58 27.60 50.60
CA ASN A 672 19.48 27.43 51.75
C ASN A 672 20.94 27.75 51.38
N ASN A 673 21.16 28.87 50.68
CA ASN A 673 22.41 29.21 49.97
C ASN A 673 22.67 28.36 48.69
N GLN A 674 21.87 27.32 48.45
CA GLN A 674 21.59 26.74 47.12
C GLN A 674 20.17 27.17 46.71
N THR A 675 19.77 27.07 45.44
CA THR A 675 18.38 27.40 45.01
C THR A 675 17.78 26.28 44.18
N HIS A 676 16.54 25.94 44.47
CA HIS A 676 15.81 24.85 43.81
C HIS A 676 14.36 25.27 43.55
N ALA A 677 13.97 25.26 42.28
CA ALA A 677 12.65 25.71 41.86
C ALA A 677 11.53 24.79 42.37
N PHE A 678 10.40 25.41 42.70
CA PHE A 678 9.08 24.79 42.71
C PHE A 678 8.50 24.91 41.29
N GLY A 679 8.29 26.14 40.83
CA GLY A 679 7.74 26.43 39.51
C GLY A 679 7.74 27.94 39.20
N ALA A 680 7.23 28.31 38.03
CA ALA A 680 7.05 29.70 37.63
C ALA A 680 5.99 30.40 38.49
N ILE A 681 6.12 31.72 38.67
CA ILE A 681 5.10 32.53 39.33
C ILE A 681 4.02 32.87 38.31
N VAL A 682 2.78 32.45 38.57
CA VAL A 682 1.60 33.00 37.91
C VAL A 682 1.19 34.25 38.67
N ALA A 683 1.20 35.41 38.00
CA ALA A 683 0.80 36.66 38.66
C ALA A 683 -0.68 36.63 38.97
N GLN A 684 -1.04 37.10 40.17
CA GLN A 684 -2.42 37.25 40.64
C GLN A 684 -3.23 35.96 40.78
N ASN A 685 -2.56 34.80 40.79
CA ASN A 685 -3.16 33.53 41.19
C ASN A 685 -2.67 33.09 42.58
N TRP A 686 -3.47 32.28 43.27
CA TRP A 686 -3.04 31.58 44.47
C TRP A 686 -2.14 30.40 44.10
N THR A 687 -1.16 30.12 44.94
CA THR A 687 -0.25 29.00 44.79
C THR A 687 -0.03 28.35 46.15
N HIS A 688 -0.21 27.04 46.23
CA HIS A 688 0.13 26.23 47.40
C HIS A 688 1.60 25.86 47.34
N LEU A 689 2.39 26.18 48.37
CA LEU A 689 3.82 25.86 48.41
C LEU A 689 4.16 25.03 49.64
N VAL A 690 4.54 23.76 49.43
CA VAL A 690 4.88 22.84 50.53
C VAL A 690 6.32 22.33 50.41
N THR A 691 7.08 22.46 51.49
CA THR A 691 8.35 21.71 51.67
C THR A 691 8.17 20.69 52.78
N VAL A 692 8.28 19.40 52.43
CA VAL A 692 8.40 18.29 53.37
C VAL A 692 9.88 17.92 53.49
N PHE A 693 10.42 17.85 54.71
CA PHE A 693 11.79 17.41 54.96
C PHE A 693 11.81 16.13 55.82
N ASP A 694 12.22 15.03 55.20
CA ASP A 694 12.44 13.73 55.87
C ASP A 694 13.92 13.34 55.82
N ASN A 695 14.58 13.33 56.98
CA ASN A 695 15.88 12.70 57.21
C ASN A 695 16.98 13.04 56.17
N GLY A 696 17.05 14.32 55.76
CA GLY A 696 18.01 14.80 54.76
C GLY A 696 17.47 14.84 53.32
N VAL A 697 16.19 14.56 53.08
CA VAL A 697 15.53 14.69 51.79
C VAL A 697 14.43 15.73 51.89
N ALA A 698 14.45 16.74 51.02
CA ALA A 698 13.38 17.71 50.86
C ALA A 698 12.54 17.37 49.62
N HIS A 699 11.24 17.15 49.81
CA HIS A 699 10.24 17.13 48.75
C HIS A 699 9.61 18.53 48.65
N GLN A 700 9.49 19.04 47.43
CA GLN A 700 8.93 20.34 47.11
C GLN A 700 7.67 20.10 46.27
N TYR A 701 6.55 20.62 46.75
CA TYR A 701 5.26 20.56 46.06
C TYR A 701 4.79 21.97 45.71
N ILE A 702 4.17 22.09 44.55
CA ILE A 702 3.45 23.29 44.10
C ILE A 702 2.06 22.84 43.65
N ASP A 703 1.02 23.49 44.18
CA ASP A 703 -0.39 23.18 43.86
C ASP A 703 -0.70 21.67 43.98
N GLY A 704 -0.20 21.05 45.07
CA GLY A 704 -0.34 19.62 45.37
C GLY A 704 0.58 18.68 44.60
N VAL A 705 1.29 19.16 43.57
CA VAL A 705 2.13 18.36 42.67
C VAL A 705 3.59 18.30 43.15
N LEU A 706 4.15 17.09 43.30
CA LEU A 706 5.55 16.84 43.61
C LEU A 706 6.45 17.21 42.43
N VAL A 707 6.95 18.44 42.43
CA VAL A 707 7.82 18.99 41.38
C VAL A 707 9.30 18.73 41.61
N ARG A 708 9.73 18.46 42.86
CA ARG A 708 11.15 18.21 43.13
C ARG A 708 11.43 17.38 44.37
N THR A 709 12.41 16.47 44.25
CA THR A 709 13.06 15.78 45.37
C THR A 709 14.53 16.18 45.44
N THR A 710 15.01 16.58 46.63
CA THR A 710 16.37 17.12 46.83
C THR A 710 17.03 16.49 48.05
N THR A 711 18.19 15.83 47.87
CA THR A 711 18.98 15.35 49.01
C THR A 711 19.94 16.45 49.52
N PHE A 712 19.89 16.71 50.82
CA PHE A 712 20.72 17.66 51.54
C PHE A 712 21.66 16.95 52.54
N PRO A 713 22.86 17.48 52.80
CA PRO A 713 23.68 17.06 53.93
C PRO A 713 22.94 17.20 55.28
N GLN A 714 23.24 16.31 56.23
CA GLN A 714 22.71 16.42 57.60
C GLN A 714 23.05 17.78 58.23
N GLY A 715 22.07 18.44 58.84
CA GLY A 715 22.21 19.75 59.46
C GLY A 715 22.18 20.94 58.49
N SER A 716 21.80 20.74 57.22
CA SER A 716 21.85 21.79 56.18
C SER A 716 20.49 22.35 55.72
N LEU A 717 19.41 22.10 56.46
CA LEU A 717 18.08 22.68 56.16
C LEU A 717 17.21 22.84 57.40
N ASP A 718 17.48 22.04 58.43
CA ASP A 718 16.63 21.76 59.58
C ASP A 718 16.86 22.67 60.79
N SER A 719 17.80 23.62 60.74
CA SER A 719 18.08 24.52 61.88
C SER A 719 17.03 25.64 61.96
N ILE A 720 15.98 25.41 62.75
CA ILE A 720 14.89 26.35 62.98
C ILE A 720 15.09 27.09 64.31
N THR A 721 15.08 28.42 64.28
CA THR A 721 15.28 29.30 65.46
C THR A 721 14.27 30.43 65.55
N SER A 722 13.78 30.90 64.40
CA SER A 722 12.73 31.91 64.27
C SER A 722 12.06 31.77 62.91
N TYR A 723 10.82 32.23 62.79
CA TYR A 723 10.07 32.28 61.54
C TYR A 723 9.84 33.74 61.13
N ARG A 724 9.94 34.01 59.83
CA ARG A 724 9.70 35.31 59.21
C ARG A 724 8.87 35.12 57.95
N LEU A 725 7.81 35.92 57.79
CA LEU A 725 7.05 35.99 56.53
C LEU A 725 7.14 37.40 55.94
N GLY A 726 7.13 37.48 54.61
CA GLY A 726 7.21 38.75 53.87
C GLY A 726 8.61 39.33 53.69
N VAL A 727 9.64 38.80 54.35
CA VAL A 727 11.03 39.28 54.23
C VAL A 727 12.04 38.14 54.20
N ASN A 728 13.14 38.35 53.47
CA ASN A 728 14.26 37.42 53.49
C ASN A 728 14.95 37.34 54.87
N ARG A 729 15.74 36.27 55.08
CA ARG A 729 16.50 36.06 56.33
C ARG A 729 17.38 37.28 56.71
N ALA A 730 17.88 38.02 55.72
CA ALA A 730 18.73 39.19 55.94
C ALA A 730 18.00 40.47 56.38
N GLY A 731 16.66 40.53 56.31
CA GLY A 731 15.90 41.75 56.55
C GLY A 731 16.08 42.83 55.45
N SER A 732 16.39 42.43 54.22
CA SER A 732 16.82 43.33 53.14
C SER A 732 15.92 43.36 51.90
N THR A 733 15.10 42.33 51.69
CA THR A 733 14.25 42.19 50.50
C THR A 733 12.87 41.70 50.93
N HIS A 734 11.84 42.45 50.57
CA HIS A 734 10.45 42.22 50.99
C HIS A 734 9.60 41.68 49.84
N PHE A 735 8.54 40.96 50.18
CA PHE A 735 7.58 40.36 49.27
C PHE A 735 6.41 41.32 48.99
N HIS A 736 5.87 41.30 47.77
CA HIS A 736 4.73 42.11 47.35
C HIS A 736 3.60 41.19 46.87
N GLY A 737 2.59 41.00 47.73
CA GLY A 737 1.55 39.99 47.52
C GLY A 737 0.80 39.66 48.81
N MET A 738 0.14 38.51 48.85
CA MET A 738 -0.58 38.00 50.01
C MET A 738 -0.01 36.64 50.44
N ILE A 739 -0.12 36.35 51.73
CA ILE A 739 0.23 35.06 52.33
C ILE A 739 -0.93 34.66 53.24
N ASP A 740 -1.28 33.39 53.19
CA ASP A 740 -2.43 32.81 53.88
C ASP A 740 -2.12 31.38 54.38
N GLU A 741 -2.91 30.89 55.33
CA GLU A 741 -2.92 29.51 55.82
C GLU A 741 -1.52 28.86 55.99
N VAL A 742 -0.69 29.47 56.85
CA VAL A 742 0.69 29.01 57.09
C VAL A 742 0.73 28.01 58.23
N MET A 743 1.09 26.77 57.92
CA MET A 743 1.18 25.66 58.87
C MET A 743 2.58 25.05 58.94
N VAL A 744 3.01 24.63 60.12
CA VAL A 744 4.30 23.96 60.37
C VAL A 744 4.14 22.74 61.27
N TRP A 745 4.65 21.59 60.82
CA TRP A 745 4.70 20.33 61.58
C TRP A 745 6.15 19.96 61.95
N ASP A 746 6.33 19.27 63.08
CA ASP A 746 7.62 18.64 63.47
C ASP A 746 7.83 17.24 62.85
N SER A 747 6.94 16.85 61.93
CA SER A 747 6.97 15.62 61.16
C SER A 747 7.05 15.89 59.65
N ALA A 748 7.51 14.89 58.90
CA ALA A 748 7.33 14.85 57.45
C ALA A 748 5.92 14.34 57.13
N LEU A 749 5.11 15.13 56.42
CA LEU A 749 3.80 14.71 55.92
C LEU A 749 3.93 13.76 54.72
N SER A 750 2.92 12.92 54.50
CA SER A 750 2.82 12.08 53.32
C SER A 750 2.36 12.86 52.07
N ASP A 751 2.55 12.26 50.89
CA ASP A 751 1.99 12.77 49.63
C ASP A 751 0.46 12.98 49.71
N GLY A 752 -0.25 12.13 50.46
CA GLY A 752 -1.70 12.26 50.65
C GLY A 752 -2.08 13.44 51.51
N GLU A 753 -1.39 13.61 52.63
CA GLU A 753 -1.58 14.74 53.53
C GLU A 753 -1.28 16.08 52.83
N VAL A 754 -0.28 16.13 51.93
CA VAL A 754 -0.04 17.31 51.09
C VAL A 754 -1.19 17.57 50.11
N THR A 755 -1.71 16.53 49.44
CA THR A 755 -2.89 16.71 48.55
C THR A 755 -4.17 17.09 49.30
N THR A 756 -4.30 16.75 50.59
CA THR A 756 -5.39 17.24 51.44
C THR A 756 -5.30 18.74 51.66
N LEU A 757 -4.13 19.27 52.03
CA LEU A 757 -3.89 20.71 52.27
C LEU A 757 -4.02 21.56 50.99
N ASN A 758 -3.69 20.99 49.84
CA ASN A 758 -3.87 21.67 48.56
C ASN A 758 -5.36 21.87 48.18
N ARG A 759 -6.28 21.17 48.85
CA ARG A 759 -7.70 21.21 48.51
C ARG A 759 -8.41 22.43 49.08
N ASP A 760 -7.83 23.13 50.07
CA ASP A 760 -8.49 24.22 50.83
C ASP A 760 -8.92 25.40 49.94
N ILE A 761 -8.10 25.73 48.93
CA ILE A 761 -8.45 26.61 47.81
C ILE A 761 -8.40 25.78 46.53
N PHE A 762 -9.50 25.72 45.79
CA PHE A 762 -9.56 25.02 44.50
C PHE A 762 -10.02 25.96 43.37
N LEU A 763 -9.67 25.63 42.13
CA LEU A 763 -10.17 26.33 40.95
C LEU A 763 -11.49 25.67 40.50
N ASP A 764 -12.60 26.41 40.61
CA ASP A 764 -13.85 26.03 39.94
C ASP A 764 -13.85 26.65 38.53
N CYS A 765 -13.61 25.82 37.53
CA CYS A 765 -13.69 26.20 36.12
C CYS A 765 -15.05 25.80 35.56
N ALA A 766 -15.83 26.80 35.14
CA ALA A 766 -17.05 26.54 34.40
C ALA A 766 -16.74 25.80 33.08
N ALA A 767 -17.62 24.88 32.68
CA ALA A 767 -17.46 24.18 31.40
C ALA A 767 -17.54 25.19 30.25
N TYR A 768 -16.46 25.32 29.47
CA TYR A 768 -16.28 26.36 28.46
C TYR A 768 -17.45 26.43 27.49
N SER A 769 -18.17 27.55 27.49
CA SER A 769 -19.43 27.71 26.74
C SER A 769 -19.25 27.76 25.23
N GLY A 770 -18.06 28.14 24.76
CA GLY A 770 -17.69 28.14 23.34
C GLY A 770 -17.38 26.75 22.77
N ASN A 771 -17.66 25.67 23.52
CA ASN A 771 -17.51 24.30 23.04
C ASN A 771 -18.56 23.90 22.00
N GLY A 772 -18.27 22.82 21.27
CA GLY A 772 -19.19 22.22 20.32
C GLY A 772 -18.51 21.86 19.00
N GLN A 773 -19.25 21.16 18.15
CA GLN A 773 -18.80 20.80 16.81
C GLN A 773 -18.83 22.03 15.89
N SER A 774 -17.73 22.29 15.20
CA SER A 774 -17.54 23.47 14.33
C SER A 774 -17.90 24.80 15.03
N ALA A 775 -17.53 24.93 16.31
CA ALA A 775 -17.87 26.09 17.14
C ALA A 775 -17.21 27.39 16.65
N ALA A 776 -16.02 27.29 16.07
CA ALA A 776 -15.32 28.36 15.36
C ALA A 776 -14.80 27.83 14.01
N SER A 777 -14.34 28.70 13.13
CA SER A 777 -13.71 28.30 11.87
C SER A 777 -12.87 29.42 11.28
N VAL A 778 -11.89 29.07 10.45
CA VAL A 778 -11.28 29.99 9.47
C VAL A 778 -11.68 29.56 8.05
N GLN A 779 -11.99 30.51 7.17
CA GLN A 779 -12.50 30.27 5.82
C GLN A 779 -11.88 31.23 4.80
N GLN A 780 -11.59 30.71 3.60
CA GLN A 780 -11.23 31.50 2.42
C GLN A 780 -11.94 30.96 1.19
N THR A 781 -12.31 31.83 0.26
CA THR A 781 -12.80 31.45 -1.08
C THR A 781 -11.87 32.03 -2.14
N PHE A 782 -11.49 31.23 -3.14
CA PHE A 782 -10.63 31.67 -4.24
C PHE A 782 -11.11 31.11 -5.59
N ALA A 783 -10.87 31.86 -6.66
CA ALA A 783 -11.21 31.43 -8.02
C ALA A 783 -10.25 30.35 -8.53
N ILE A 784 -10.80 29.37 -9.24
CA ILE A 784 -10.04 28.40 -10.04
C ILE A 784 -9.51 29.14 -11.27
N ASP A 785 -8.22 28.96 -11.59
CA ASP A 785 -7.65 29.45 -12.85
C ASP A 785 -8.18 28.61 -14.03
N GLU A 786 -8.44 29.22 -15.18
CA GLU A 786 -8.90 28.54 -16.42
C GLU A 786 -7.97 27.36 -16.80
N HIS A 787 -6.67 27.45 -16.46
CA HIS A 787 -5.70 26.36 -16.68
C HIS A 787 -5.82 25.19 -15.68
N PHE A 788 -6.64 25.31 -14.63
CA PHE A 788 -6.87 24.26 -13.63
C PHE A 788 -8.36 23.86 -13.50
N GLU A 789 -9.20 24.24 -14.47
CA GLU A 789 -10.55 23.70 -14.60
C GLU A 789 -10.50 22.16 -14.69
N LYS A 790 -11.44 21.49 -14.01
CA LYS A 790 -11.58 20.01 -13.95
C LYS A 790 -10.43 19.24 -13.30
N HIS A 791 -9.34 19.89 -12.90
CA HIS A 791 -8.30 19.25 -12.09
C HIS A 791 -8.86 18.80 -10.74
N GLY A 792 -8.36 17.66 -10.24
CA GLY A 792 -8.39 17.36 -8.81
C GLY A 792 -7.54 18.35 -8.01
N TRP A 793 -7.78 18.42 -6.70
CA TRP A 793 -7.09 19.32 -5.78
C TRP A 793 -6.68 18.56 -4.53
N LEU A 794 -5.54 18.94 -3.94
CA LEU A 794 -5.19 18.51 -2.60
C LEU A 794 -5.15 19.72 -1.67
N ALA A 795 -5.74 19.57 -0.48
CA ALA A 795 -5.56 20.49 0.62
C ALA A 795 -4.81 19.82 1.78
N SER A 796 -3.94 20.56 2.45
CA SER A 796 -3.38 20.19 3.75
C SER A 796 -3.31 21.38 4.70
N ALA A 797 -3.38 21.10 5.99
CA ALA A 797 -3.32 22.09 7.06
C ALA A 797 -2.62 21.51 8.29
N GLN A 798 -2.05 22.37 9.12
CA GLN A 798 -1.32 21.99 10.33
C GLN A 798 -1.93 22.65 11.56
N GLY A 799 -1.94 21.92 12.68
CA GLY A 799 -2.52 22.37 13.94
C GLY A 799 -1.75 21.90 15.17
N ILE A 800 -1.69 22.73 16.20
CA ILE A 800 -1.11 22.44 17.53
C ILE A 800 -1.90 23.18 18.61
N ARG A 801 -1.81 22.73 19.88
CA ARG A 801 -2.29 23.47 21.05
C ARG A 801 -1.19 23.82 22.05
N THR A 802 -1.40 24.88 22.80
CA THR A 802 -0.71 25.20 24.08
C THR A 802 -1.76 25.41 25.17
N GLY A 803 -1.36 25.22 26.43
CA GLY A 803 -2.29 25.27 27.56
C GLY A 803 -3.33 24.15 27.56
N ASP A 804 -4.38 24.37 28.35
CA ASP A 804 -5.45 23.43 28.66
C ASP A 804 -6.65 23.63 27.73
N VAL A 805 -6.42 23.55 26.42
CA VAL A 805 -7.43 23.71 25.38
C VAL A 805 -7.48 22.47 24.50
N PHE A 806 -8.67 21.91 24.27
CA PHE A 806 -8.81 20.66 23.52
C PHE A 806 -9.86 20.78 22.42
N GLY A 807 -9.61 20.05 21.34
CA GLY A 807 -10.49 20.03 20.18
C GLY A 807 -9.93 19.23 19.01
N THR A 808 -10.72 19.24 17.94
CA THR A 808 -10.37 18.70 16.63
C THR A 808 -10.45 19.80 15.56
N PHE A 809 -9.69 19.62 14.48
CA PHE A 809 -9.82 20.38 13.24
C PHE A 809 -9.87 19.44 12.05
N GLU A 810 -10.45 19.91 10.96
CA GLU A 810 -10.58 19.20 9.69
C GLU A 810 -10.48 20.22 8.55
N ILE A 811 -10.47 19.77 7.30
CA ILE A 811 -10.60 20.63 6.12
C ILE A 811 -11.90 20.26 5.41
N ALA A 812 -12.81 21.22 5.32
CA ALA A 812 -13.96 21.16 4.42
C ALA A 812 -13.66 21.97 3.15
N ILE A 813 -13.90 21.36 1.99
CA ILE A 813 -13.71 21.96 0.67
C ILE A 813 -15.03 21.93 -0.07
N GLU A 814 -15.46 23.08 -0.59
CA GLU A 814 -16.67 23.22 -1.39
C GLU A 814 -16.34 23.85 -2.75
N GLY A 815 -16.81 23.24 -3.83
CA GLY A 815 -16.79 23.81 -5.18
C GLY A 815 -18.06 24.61 -5.43
N LEU A 816 -17.91 25.85 -5.87
CA LEU A 816 -19.01 26.80 -6.10
C LEU A 816 -19.18 27.09 -7.60
N ASP A 817 -20.42 27.15 -8.07
CA ASP A 817 -20.77 27.56 -9.44
C ASP A 817 -20.66 29.09 -9.65
N GLU A 818 -20.88 29.56 -10.89
CA GLU A 818 -20.92 31.00 -11.23
C GLU A 818 -21.94 31.81 -10.42
N ASN A 819 -22.90 31.16 -9.76
CA ASN A 819 -23.93 31.78 -8.92
C ASN A 819 -23.57 31.75 -7.41
N GLY A 820 -22.42 31.19 -7.02
CA GLY A 820 -21.99 31.00 -5.63
C GLY A 820 -22.69 29.84 -4.91
N SER A 821 -23.29 28.90 -5.65
CA SER A 821 -23.98 27.72 -5.12
C SER A 821 -23.02 26.53 -5.02
N VAL A 822 -23.08 25.80 -3.90
CA VAL A 822 -22.26 24.58 -3.71
C VAL A 822 -22.75 23.48 -4.64
N VAL A 823 -21.88 23.04 -5.55
CA VAL A 823 -22.13 21.95 -6.51
C VAL A 823 -21.43 20.65 -6.15
N SER A 824 -20.36 20.73 -5.35
CA SER A 824 -19.62 19.58 -4.81
C SER A 824 -18.99 19.96 -3.48
N SER A 825 -18.88 19.01 -2.54
CA SER A 825 -18.28 19.22 -1.22
C SER A 825 -17.62 17.96 -0.68
N HIS A 826 -16.49 18.09 -0.01
CA HIS A 826 -15.82 17.01 0.73
C HIS A 826 -15.25 17.54 2.05
N THR A 827 -15.17 16.68 3.06
CA THR A 827 -14.59 17.00 4.37
C THR A 827 -13.64 15.89 4.78
N SER A 828 -12.44 16.26 5.23
CA SER A 828 -11.44 15.32 5.74
C SER A 828 -11.92 14.62 7.02
N SER A 829 -11.17 13.61 7.49
CA SER A 829 -11.33 13.15 8.87
C SER A 829 -10.90 14.23 9.88
N GLU A 830 -11.57 14.25 11.05
CA GLU A 830 -11.17 15.07 12.19
C GLU A 830 -9.75 14.71 12.68
N LYS A 831 -8.98 15.73 13.06
CA LYS A 831 -7.63 15.62 13.63
C LYS A 831 -7.56 16.33 14.98
N GLU A 832 -7.18 15.61 16.03
CA GLU A 832 -7.04 16.16 17.39
C GLU A 832 -5.84 17.11 17.50
N PHE A 833 -5.99 18.18 18.29
CA PHE A 833 -4.89 19.09 18.64
C PHE A 833 -4.00 18.50 19.73
N GLY A 834 -2.77 18.13 19.35
CA GLY A 834 -1.72 17.70 20.28
C GLY A 834 -0.82 18.86 20.74
N THR A 835 0.03 18.59 21.73
CA THR A 835 1.17 19.45 22.14
C THR A 835 2.36 19.36 21.16
N SER A 836 2.12 18.84 19.96
CA SER A 836 3.05 18.75 18.84
C SER A 836 2.27 18.86 17.55
N TRP A 837 2.85 19.50 16.55
CA TRP A 837 2.20 19.77 15.27
C TRP A 837 1.64 18.50 14.63
N SER A 838 0.34 18.55 14.39
CA SER A 838 -0.43 17.54 13.68
C SER A 838 -0.82 18.08 12.31
N SER A 839 -0.85 17.22 11.30
CA SER A 839 -1.37 17.58 9.98
C SER A 839 -2.63 16.77 9.64
N VAL A 840 -3.48 17.39 8.83
CA VAL A 840 -4.59 16.78 8.12
C VAL A 840 -4.41 17.04 6.63
N THR A 841 -4.90 16.15 5.77
CA THR A 841 -4.76 16.25 4.32
C THR A 841 -5.94 15.56 3.65
N THR A 842 -6.40 16.09 2.53
CA THR A 842 -7.58 15.58 1.83
C THR A 842 -7.51 15.90 0.33
N ASN A 843 -8.10 15.03 -0.49
CA ASN A 843 -8.23 15.25 -1.94
C ASN A 843 -9.67 15.63 -2.30
N PHE A 844 -9.83 16.48 -3.31
CA PHE A 844 -11.13 16.98 -3.76
C PHE A 844 -11.18 17.10 -5.27
N HIS A 845 -12.19 16.49 -5.89
CA HIS A 845 -12.47 16.65 -7.31
C HIS A 845 -13.70 17.55 -7.46
N PRO A 846 -13.54 18.83 -7.86
CA PRO A 846 -14.65 19.75 -8.05
C PRO A 846 -15.59 19.27 -9.16
N HIS A 847 -16.88 19.62 -9.06
CA HIS A 847 -17.83 19.46 -10.15
C HIS A 847 -17.37 20.25 -11.39
N GLU A 848 -17.75 19.82 -12.60
CA GLU A 848 -17.29 20.48 -13.83
C GLU A 848 -17.83 21.91 -14.03
N ASP A 849 -18.84 22.30 -13.26
CA ASP A 849 -19.42 23.66 -13.22
C ASP A 849 -18.78 24.56 -12.14
N ALA A 850 -17.83 24.05 -11.35
CA ALA A 850 -17.23 24.81 -10.26
C ALA A 850 -16.15 25.79 -10.77
N VAL A 851 -16.28 27.06 -10.38
CA VAL A 851 -15.37 28.16 -10.76
C VAL A 851 -14.64 28.78 -9.54
N GLU A 852 -15.10 28.51 -8.32
CA GLU A 852 -14.42 28.88 -7.08
C GLU A 852 -14.32 27.67 -6.13
N LEU A 853 -13.25 27.66 -5.31
CA LEU A 853 -13.08 26.75 -4.19
C LEU A 853 -13.18 27.53 -2.87
N ARG A 854 -14.05 27.06 -1.98
CA ARG A 854 -14.16 27.54 -0.60
C ARG A 854 -13.54 26.52 0.35
N ILE A 855 -12.49 26.94 1.04
CA ILE A 855 -11.74 26.16 2.02
C ILE A 855 -12.16 26.64 3.41
N THR A 856 -12.63 25.73 4.25
CA THR A 856 -13.01 26.01 5.63
C THR A 856 -12.31 25.03 6.56
N LEU A 857 -11.65 25.53 7.60
CA LEU A 857 -11.14 24.72 8.70
C LEU A 857 -12.01 24.99 9.93
N PRO A 858 -13.04 24.16 10.18
CA PRO A 858 -13.81 24.26 11.42
C PRO A 858 -12.99 23.73 12.60
N LEU A 859 -13.17 24.38 13.75
CA LEU A 859 -12.67 23.97 15.05
C LEU A 859 -13.83 23.39 15.86
N SER A 860 -13.70 22.13 16.25
CA SER A 860 -14.61 21.47 17.18
C SER A 860 -13.97 21.50 18.56
N LEU A 861 -14.50 22.33 19.46
CA LEU A 861 -13.90 22.63 20.77
C LEU A 861 -14.56 21.84 21.90
N VAL A 862 -13.78 21.51 22.93
CA VAL A 862 -14.21 20.66 24.05
C VAL A 862 -14.56 21.51 25.28
N ALA A 863 -15.65 21.12 25.97
CA ALA A 863 -16.17 21.80 27.17
C ALA A 863 -15.25 21.77 28.41
N THR A 864 -14.23 20.92 28.42
CA THR A 864 -13.22 20.84 29.49
C THR A 864 -12.04 21.78 29.28
N SER A 865 -12.00 22.52 28.15
CA SER A 865 -10.96 23.52 27.91
C SER A 865 -11.06 24.63 28.96
N THR A 866 -9.93 25.05 29.56
CA THR A 866 -9.92 26.08 30.59
C THR A 866 -9.13 27.33 30.17
N ASP A 867 -7.85 27.22 29.83
CA ASP A 867 -7.02 28.37 29.41
C ASP A 867 -5.88 27.95 28.46
N GLY A 868 -5.74 28.62 27.32
CA GLY A 868 -4.68 28.36 26.36
C GLY A 868 -5.02 28.76 24.92
N SER A 869 -4.27 28.20 23.96
CA SER A 869 -4.37 28.56 22.53
C SER A 869 -4.36 27.34 21.62
N ILE A 870 -5.16 27.39 20.56
CA ILE A 870 -5.05 26.55 19.37
C ILE A 870 -4.38 27.35 18.25
N TYR A 871 -3.47 26.74 17.50
CA TYR A 871 -2.82 27.39 16.35
C TYR A 871 -3.09 26.61 15.07
N LEU A 872 -3.37 27.33 13.99
CA LEU A 872 -3.47 26.82 12.62
C LEU A 872 -2.35 27.45 11.75
N ASP A 873 -1.56 26.62 11.09
CA ASP A 873 -0.46 27.01 10.19
C ASP A 873 -0.58 26.32 8.82
N ALA A 874 0.01 26.95 7.81
CA ALA A 874 0.36 26.38 6.52
C ALA A 874 -0.79 25.64 5.81
N ILE A 875 -1.87 26.37 5.51
CA ILE A 875 -2.94 25.85 4.66
C ILE A 875 -2.44 25.86 3.21
N ASN A 876 -2.16 24.69 2.68
CA ASN A 876 -1.67 24.52 1.32
C ASN A 876 -2.79 23.92 0.47
N VAL A 877 -3.15 24.57 -0.64
CA VAL A 877 -4.06 24.01 -1.63
C VAL A 877 -3.46 24.18 -3.02
N TYR A 878 -3.31 23.07 -3.73
CA TYR A 878 -2.72 23.03 -5.06
C TYR A 878 -3.44 22.02 -5.97
N PRO A 879 -3.47 22.27 -7.29
CA PRO A 879 -4.06 21.34 -8.23
C PRO A 879 -3.20 20.07 -8.33
N ILE A 880 -3.88 18.93 -8.30
CA ILE A 880 -3.36 17.62 -8.68
C ILE A 880 -2.98 17.70 -10.17
N ARG A 881 -1.77 17.23 -10.49
CA ARG A 881 -1.12 17.38 -11.81
C ARG A 881 -0.31 16.12 -12.14
N PRO A 882 -0.20 15.70 -13.42
CA PRO A 882 -0.92 16.27 -14.57
C PRO A 882 -2.42 16.02 -14.46
N SER A 883 -3.20 16.81 -15.18
CA SER A 883 -4.53 16.40 -15.68
C SER A 883 -4.48 16.40 -17.20
N HIS A 884 -4.92 15.30 -17.83
CA HIS A 884 -4.78 15.07 -19.27
C HIS A 884 -6.03 14.40 -19.87
N GLY A 885 -6.31 14.73 -21.14
CA GLY A 885 -7.21 13.94 -21.96
C GLY A 885 -6.53 12.65 -22.44
N TRP A 886 -6.57 11.60 -21.63
CA TRP A 886 -6.00 10.29 -21.94
C TRP A 886 -6.77 9.55 -23.04
N VAL A 887 -6.06 8.77 -23.87
CA VAL A 887 -6.70 7.78 -24.76
C VAL A 887 -6.83 6.42 -24.07
N ASN A 888 -7.75 5.58 -24.55
CA ASN A 888 -7.84 4.18 -24.14
C ASN A 888 -6.55 3.44 -24.54
N GLY A 889 -5.94 2.72 -23.62
CA GLY A 889 -4.60 2.12 -23.81
C GLY A 889 -3.44 3.01 -23.36
N SER A 890 -3.69 4.20 -22.84
CA SER A 890 -2.64 5.10 -22.34
C SER A 890 -1.84 4.53 -21.17
N ILE A 891 -0.54 4.84 -21.13
CA ILE A 891 0.35 4.46 -20.02
C ILE A 891 1.15 5.62 -19.42
N ALA A 892 1.49 5.52 -18.13
CA ALA A 892 2.31 6.50 -17.42
C ALA A 892 3.42 5.88 -16.55
N GLU A 893 4.52 6.61 -16.36
CA GLU A 893 5.57 6.33 -15.36
C GLU A 893 6.03 7.66 -14.74
N THR A 894 6.33 7.66 -13.44
CA THR A 894 6.73 8.88 -12.73
C THR A 894 7.89 8.64 -11.76
N ALA A 895 8.92 9.47 -11.84
CA ALA A 895 10.10 9.44 -10.96
C ALA A 895 9.86 10.14 -9.60
N VAL A 896 8.79 9.72 -8.92
CA VAL A 896 8.33 10.27 -7.63
C VAL A 896 8.81 9.42 -6.47
N SER A 897 9.15 10.05 -5.34
CA SER A 897 9.61 9.36 -4.13
C SER A 897 8.63 8.28 -3.67
N THR A 898 7.33 8.40 -3.84
CA THR A 898 6.39 7.31 -3.52
C THR A 898 5.22 7.42 -4.47
N GLY A 899 5.29 6.73 -5.61
CA GLY A 899 4.23 6.83 -6.61
C GLY A 899 2.90 6.22 -6.16
N GLY A 900 2.94 5.13 -5.36
CA GLY A 900 1.77 4.32 -5.03
C GLY A 900 1.80 3.78 -3.61
N ARG A 901 1.96 4.68 -2.61
CA ARG A 901 1.93 4.33 -1.19
C ARG A 901 0.54 3.92 -0.71
N SER A 902 -0.53 4.35 -1.36
CA SER A 902 -1.90 3.97 -1.02
C SER A 902 -2.82 4.12 -2.22
N PHE A 903 -3.87 3.31 -2.27
CA PHE A 903 -5.02 3.49 -3.16
C PHE A 903 -6.30 3.79 -2.39
N ASP A 904 -6.21 4.12 -1.11
CA ASP A 904 -7.31 4.72 -0.34
C ASP A 904 -7.23 6.26 -0.37
N ALA A 905 -8.37 6.94 -0.25
CA ALA A 905 -8.48 8.40 -0.36
C ALA A 905 -7.79 9.14 0.80
N ASP A 906 -7.76 10.48 0.73
CA ASP A 906 -7.19 11.38 1.75
C ASP A 906 -5.69 11.13 2.09
N THR A 907 -4.95 10.51 1.17
CA THR A 907 -3.49 10.33 1.32
C THR A 907 -2.72 11.57 0.88
N ALA A 908 -1.63 11.88 1.59
CA ALA A 908 -0.77 13.00 1.24
C ALA A 908 -0.20 12.88 -0.19
N TYR A 909 -0.32 13.96 -0.96
CA TYR A 909 0.06 13.97 -2.37
C TYR A 909 1.58 13.81 -2.59
N GLY A 910 1.97 13.28 -3.75
CA GLY A 910 3.33 12.78 -3.97
C GLY A 910 3.67 11.50 -3.19
N GLN A 911 2.73 10.97 -2.40
CA GLN A 911 2.77 9.62 -1.86
C GLN A 911 1.91 8.62 -2.63
N SER A 912 0.91 9.08 -3.40
CA SER A 912 -0.04 8.20 -4.11
C SER A 912 -0.35 8.67 -5.54
N LEU A 913 0.53 9.43 -6.18
CA LEU A 913 0.29 10.06 -7.50
C LEU A 913 -0.32 9.11 -8.56
N ILE A 914 0.04 7.83 -8.56
CA ILE A 914 -0.50 6.90 -9.56
C ILE A 914 -2.00 6.61 -9.35
N ALA A 915 -2.53 6.75 -8.13
CA ALA A 915 -3.96 6.69 -7.87
C ALA A 915 -4.70 7.88 -8.48
N ASP A 916 -4.09 9.08 -8.40
CA ASP A 916 -4.63 10.29 -9.02
C ASP A 916 -4.60 10.21 -10.56
N LEU A 917 -3.52 9.69 -11.15
CA LEU A 917 -3.43 9.44 -12.61
C LEU A 917 -4.49 8.44 -13.12
N LEU A 918 -4.83 7.43 -12.31
CA LEU A 918 -5.86 6.43 -12.64
C LEU A 918 -7.27 7.05 -12.66
N GLU A 919 -7.53 7.96 -11.71
CA GLU A 919 -8.77 8.73 -11.61
C GLU A 919 -8.90 9.74 -12.77
N ASP A 920 -7.81 10.46 -13.08
CA ASP A 920 -7.73 11.44 -14.18
C ASP A 920 -7.92 10.81 -15.56
N GLY A 921 -7.49 9.56 -15.76
CA GLY A 921 -7.91 8.77 -16.92
C GLY A 921 -6.92 7.76 -17.50
N VAL A 922 -5.69 7.63 -16.98
CA VAL A 922 -4.70 6.69 -17.54
C VAL A 922 -5.21 5.24 -17.54
N SER A 923 -4.77 4.43 -18.52
CA SER A 923 -5.19 3.01 -18.64
C SER A 923 -4.24 2.03 -17.95
N GLY A 924 -2.96 2.41 -17.80
CA GLY A 924 -1.97 1.67 -17.01
C GLY A 924 -0.87 2.56 -16.45
N VAL A 925 -0.31 2.22 -15.31
CA VAL A 925 0.71 3.04 -14.63
C VAL A 925 1.55 2.21 -13.67
N LYS A 926 2.81 2.60 -13.46
CA LYS A 926 3.68 2.00 -12.43
C LYS A 926 4.04 3.01 -11.34
N GLY A 927 4.01 2.53 -10.10
CA GLY A 927 4.35 3.29 -8.90
C GLY A 927 5.05 2.44 -7.85
N TYR A 928 5.35 3.05 -6.69
CA TYR A 928 6.22 2.47 -5.67
C TYR A 928 5.60 2.65 -4.27
N VAL A 929 5.51 1.56 -3.50
CA VAL A 929 4.81 1.52 -2.18
C VAL A 929 5.62 2.10 -1.01
N TYR A 930 6.91 2.36 -1.25
CA TYR A 930 7.93 2.97 -0.40
C TYR A 930 8.92 3.72 -1.30
N GLU A 931 9.88 4.44 -0.70
CA GLU A 931 10.81 5.27 -1.46
C GLU A 931 11.87 4.49 -2.26
N PRO A 932 11.80 4.48 -3.61
CA PRO A 932 12.73 3.74 -4.43
C PRO A 932 14.03 4.53 -4.63
N TYR A 933 15.11 3.82 -4.90
CA TYR A 933 16.25 4.45 -5.56
C TYR A 933 15.84 4.74 -7.00
N LEU A 934 16.19 5.92 -7.51
CA LEU A 934 15.85 6.31 -8.88
C LEU A 934 16.36 5.31 -9.95
N THR A 935 17.43 4.56 -9.64
CA THR A 935 17.98 3.49 -10.50
C THR A 935 17.10 2.25 -10.59
N ALA A 936 16.02 2.17 -9.82
CA ALA A 936 15.03 1.10 -9.80
C ALA A 936 13.61 1.62 -10.15
N VAL A 937 13.52 2.81 -10.77
CA VAL A 937 12.33 3.31 -11.47
C VAL A 937 12.39 2.83 -12.93
N GLY A 938 11.25 2.56 -13.58
CA GLY A 938 11.22 1.93 -14.92
C GLY A 938 11.58 2.87 -16.07
N LEU A 939 12.71 2.64 -16.75
CA LEU A 939 13.26 3.59 -17.74
C LEU A 939 12.26 3.87 -18.88
N SER A 940 11.81 5.13 -18.96
CA SER A 940 10.84 5.64 -19.92
C SER A 940 11.24 5.38 -21.37
N SER A 941 12.55 5.44 -21.67
CA SER A 941 13.08 5.15 -23.01
C SER A 941 12.89 3.71 -23.46
N VAL A 942 12.69 2.76 -22.53
CA VAL A 942 12.38 1.35 -22.81
C VAL A 942 10.89 1.07 -22.63
N LEU A 943 10.26 1.62 -21.60
CA LEU A 943 8.83 1.44 -21.33
C LEU A 943 7.99 1.90 -22.52
N LEU A 944 8.11 3.17 -22.89
CA LEU A 944 7.26 3.79 -23.90
C LEU A 944 7.56 3.24 -25.30
N THR A 945 8.83 2.93 -25.60
CA THR A 945 9.22 2.42 -26.92
C THR A 945 8.86 0.95 -27.12
N SER A 946 8.98 0.10 -26.10
CA SER A 946 8.51 -1.29 -26.18
C SER A 946 6.98 -1.33 -26.30
N TYR A 947 6.25 -0.51 -25.53
CA TYR A 947 4.80 -0.43 -25.62
C TYR A 947 4.34 0.07 -27.00
N ALA A 948 4.99 1.12 -27.52
CA ALA A 948 4.76 1.62 -28.88
C ALA A 948 5.26 0.67 -29.99
N SER A 949 6.00 -0.39 -29.64
CA SER A 949 6.36 -1.49 -30.55
C SER A 949 5.38 -2.66 -30.51
N GLY A 950 4.29 -2.58 -29.74
CA GLY A 950 3.25 -3.61 -29.65
C GLY A 950 3.34 -4.54 -28.43
N TYR A 951 4.35 -4.39 -27.57
CA TYR A 951 4.43 -5.21 -26.34
C TYR A 951 3.35 -4.79 -25.34
N ASN A 952 2.88 -5.74 -24.52
CA ASN A 952 1.82 -5.47 -23.56
C ASN A 952 2.33 -4.74 -22.31
N LEU A 953 1.41 -4.09 -21.59
CA LEU A 953 1.67 -3.33 -20.37
C LEU A 953 2.64 -4.04 -19.42
N ALA A 954 2.39 -5.31 -19.11
CA ALA A 954 3.18 -6.07 -18.15
C ALA A 954 4.58 -6.40 -18.68
N GLU A 955 4.71 -6.80 -19.95
CA GLU A 955 6.00 -7.03 -20.62
C GLU A 955 6.83 -5.75 -20.70
N SER A 956 6.23 -4.62 -21.09
CA SER A 956 6.90 -3.33 -21.21
C SER A 956 7.41 -2.79 -19.87
N HIS A 957 6.63 -2.91 -18.78
CA HIS A 957 7.11 -2.50 -17.45
C HIS A 957 8.20 -3.41 -16.86
N ALA A 958 8.24 -4.69 -17.23
CA ALA A 958 9.31 -5.61 -16.85
C ALA A 958 10.58 -5.36 -17.69
N ALA A 959 10.44 -5.15 -19.00
CA ALA A 959 11.54 -4.80 -19.89
C ALA A 959 12.24 -3.49 -19.47
N ALA A 960 11.48 -2.53 -18.94
CA ALA A 960 11.95 -1.23 -18.48
C ALA A 960 12.54 -1.22 -17.05
N ASN A 961 12.43 -2.29 -16.27
CA ASN A 961 12.85 -2.31 -14.87
C ASN A 961 13.23 -3.73 -14.43
N LEU A 962 14.51 -3.99 -14.20
CA LEU A 962 15.01 -5.32 -13.87
C LEU A 962 14.80 -5.72 -12.40
N GLN A 963 14.43 -4.77 -11.53
CA GLN A 963 14.44 -4.95 -10.08
C GLN A 963 13.14 -5.61 -9.58
N ALA A 964 13.18 -6.94 -9.43
CA ALA A 964 12.09 -7.76 -8.92
C ALA A 964 12.15 -7.92 -7.39
N GLY A 965 11.00 -8.18 -6.77
CA GLY A 965 10.89 -8.47 -5.32
C GLY A 965 10.92 -7.24 -4.41
N TRP A 966 10.76 -6.03 -4.97
CA TRP A 966 10.93 -4.77 -4.25
C TRP A 966 9.66 -3.91 -4.25
N MET A 967 9.80 -2.59 -4.31
CA MET A 967 8.72 -1.64 -4.01
C MET A 967 7.69 -1.42 -5.14
N GLY A 968 7.96 -1.90 -6.36
CA GLY A 968 7.16 -1.57 -7.54
C GLY A 968 5.75 -2.20 -7.55
N VAL A 969 4.78 -1.48 -8.09
CA VAL A 969 3.41 -1.95 -8.37
C VAL A 969 3.01 -1.43 -9.75
N THR A 970 2.60 -2.35 -10.64
CA THR A 970 2.06 -2.03 -11.97
C THR A 970 0.55 -2.18 -11.93
N VAL A 971 -0.18 -1.13 -12.30
CA VAL A 971 -1.64 -1.08 -12.33
C VAL A 971 -2.13 -1.04 -13.78
N GLY A 972 -3.19 -1.78 -14.09
CA GLY A 972 -3.78 -1.90 -15.43
C GLY A 972 -3.95 -3.36 -15.85
N ASP A 973 -4.59 -3.57 -17.00
CA ASP A 973 -4.76 -4.91 -17.58
C ASP A 973 -3.41 -5.42 -18.12
N PRO A 974 -2.94 -6.62 -17.72
CA PRO A 974 -1.60 -7.10 -18.06
C PRO A 974 -1.34 -7.25 -19.55
N LYS A 975 -2.36 -7.57 -20.36
CA LYS A 975 -2.22 -7.88 -21.79
C LYS A 975 -2.61 -6.72 -22.71
N MET A 976 -3.02 -5.57 -22.14
CA MET A 976 -3.31 -4.34 -22.89
C MET A 976 -2.10 -3.95 -23.76
N ALA A 977 -2.30 -3.89 -25.07
CA ALA A 977 -1.24 -3.61 -26.05
C ALA A 977 -1.81 -2.89 -27.29
N PRO A 978 -2.14 -1.58 -27.21
CA PRO A 978 -2.84 -0.82 -28.26
C PRO A 978 -2.15 -0.86 -29.64
N TYR A 979 -0.86 -1.18 -29.68
CA TYR A 979 -0.02 -1.32 -30.88
C TYR A 979 0.12 -2.78 -31.39
N ALA A 980 -0.65 -3.74 -30.87
CA ALA A 980 -0.59 -5.14 -31.32
C ALA A 980 -1.04 -5.34 -32.77
N ASP A 981 -1.77 -4.37 -33.33
CA ASP A 981 -2.14 -4.31 -34.75
C ASP A 981 -0.92 -4.18 -35.70
N LEU A 982 0.27 -3.87 -35.18
CA LEU A 982 1.52 -3.84 -35.93
C LEU A 982 2.08 -5.24 -36.28
N PHE A 983 1.59 -6.31 -35.64
CA PHE A 983 2.15 -7.66 -35.82
C PHE A 983 1.40 -8.51 -36.85
N HIS A 984 2.16 -9.33 -37.57
CA HIS A 984 1.66 -10.50 -38.27
C HIS A 984 1.95 -11.79 -37.47
N ASP A 985 1.34 -12.90 -37.86
CA ASP A 985 1.50 -14.22 -37.22
C ASP A 985 1.35 -15.34 -38.27
N VAL A 986 2.44 -15.75 -38.92
CA VAL A 986 2.46 -16.77 -39.97
C VAL A 986 2.54 -18.17 -39.36
N HIS A 987 1.41 -18.85 -39.37
CA HIS A 987 1.31 -20.23 -38.95
C HIS A 987 1.43 -21.17 -40.16
N ILE A 988 2.46 -22.02 -40.15
CA ILE A 988 2.52 -23.20 -41.00
C ILE A 988 1.60 -24.27 -40.38
N ILE A 989 0.51 -24.59 -41.06
CA ILE A 989 -0.53 -25.48 -40.52
C ILE A 989 -0.17 -26.95 -40.73
N ASP A 990 0.26 -27.30 -41.95
CA ASP A 990 0.64 -28.66 -42.35
C ASP A 990 1.40 -28.62 -43.69
N ALA A 991 2.24 -29.63 -43.94
CA ALA A 991 2.96 -29.81 -45.19
C ALA A 991 2.96 -31.28 -45.63
N ARG A 992 2.78 -31.53 -46.93
CA ARG A 992 2.77 -32.87 -47.50
C ARG A 992 3.43 -32.93 -48.87
N ILE A 993 3.70 -34.14 -49.35
CA ILE A 993 4.09 -34.40 -50.74
C ILE A 993 2.95 -35.22 -51.38
N PRO A 994 2.34 -34.75 -52.49
CA PRO A 994 1.22 -35.43 -53.12
C PRO A 994 1.65 -36.59 -54.04
N GLU A 995 2.92 -36.65 -54.42
CA GLU A 995 3.53 -37.61 -55.36
C GLU A 995 4.85 -38.15 -54.78
N ASN A 996 5.35 -39.30 -55.25
CA ASN A 996 6.62 -39.85 -54.77
C ASN A 996 7.80 -38.98 -55.21
N ALA A 997 8.82 -38.85 -54.36
CA ALA A 997 10.03 -38.07 -54.66
C ALA A 997 11.15 -38.97 -55.19
N SER A 998 11.93 -38.47 -56.16
CA SER A 998 13.04 -39.21 -56.79
C SER A 998 14.29 -38.35 -56.86
N TYR A 999 15.47 -38.99 -56.75
CA TYR A 999 16.75 -38.29 -56.71
C TYR A 999 17.01 -37.47 -57.97
N GLY A 1000 17.29 -36.18 -57.81
CA GLY A 1000 17.51 -35.26 -58.93
C GLY A 1000 16.25 -34.85 -59.71
N VAL A 1001 15.06 -35.32 -59.34
CA VAL A 1001 13.79 -35.04 -60.05
C VAL A 1001 13.01 -33.93 -59.33
N PRO A 1002 12.45 -32.93 -60.03
CA PRO A 1002 11.58 -31.91 -59.43
C PRO A 1002 10.36 -32.54 -58.73
N THR A 1003 10.27 -32.34 -57.42
CA THR A 1003 9.22 -32.87 -56.53
C THR A 1003 8.41 -31.70 -55.96
N THR A 1004 7.08 -31.80 -55.95
CA THR A 1004 6.21 -30.75 -55.36
C THR A 1004 5.96 -31.00 -53.88
N VAL A 1005 6.29 -30.05 -53.02
CA VAL A 1005 5.82 -29.96 -51.63
C VAL A 1005 4.60 -29.06 -51.60
N GLN A 1006 3.49 -29.55 -51.04
CA GLN A 1006 2.27 -28.79 -50.84
C GLN A 1006 2.16 -28.35 -49.38
N LEU A 1007 1.87 -27.07 -49.16
CA LEU A 1007 1.93 -26.39 -47.87
C LEU A 1007 0.60 -25.66 -47.61
N ALA A 1008 0.04 -25.85 -46.41
CA ALA A 1008 -1.04 -25.03 -45.88
C ALA A 1008 -0.44 -23.97 -44.94
N ILE A 1009 -0.68 -22.69 -45.24
CA ILE A 1009 -0.11 -21.57 -44.49
C ILE A 1009 -1.15 -20.46 -44.34
N GLU A 1010 -1.17 -19.84 -43.16
CA GLU A 1010 -2.08 -18.74 -42.83
C GLU A 1010 -1.36 -17.62 -42.09
N ASN A 1011 -1.80 -16.38 -42.26
CA ASN A 1011 -1.45 -15.26 -41.40
C ASN A 1011 -2.63 -15.01 -40.44
N ARG A 1012 -2.41 -15.15 -39.14
CA ARG A 1012 -3.40 -14.88 -38.09
C ARG A 1012 -3.31 -13.48 -37.52
N GLY A 1013 -2.26 -12.72 -37.84
CA GLY A 1013 -2.05 -11.37 -37.30
C GLY A 1013 -2.78 -10.28 -38.08
N MET A 1014 -2.84 -9.08 -37.47
CA MET A 1014 -3.55 -7.92 -38.00
C MET A 1014 -2.76 -7.18 -39.09
N ALA A 1015 -1.43 -7.27 -39.07
CA ALA A 1015 -0.59 -6.75 -40.14
C ALA A 1015 -0.45 -7.75 -41.29
N ALA A 1016 -0.11 -7.26 -42.48
CA ALA A 1016 0.30 -8.12 -43.59
C ALA A 1016 1.71 -8.69 -43.33
N ALA A 1017 1.88 -9.99 -43.54
CA ALA A 1017 3.15 -10.69 -43.47
C ALA A 1017 3.91 -10.55 -44.80
N ASN A 1018 5.18 -10.18 -44.76
CA ASN A 1018 6.08 -10.17 -45.92
C ASN A 1018 7.40 -10.83 -45.52
N GLY A 1019 7.90 -11.75 -46.34
CA GLY A 1019 9.15 -12.44 -46.03
C GLY A 1019 9.55 -13.45 -47.09
N SER A 1020 10.38 -14.40 -46.69
CA SER A 1020 10.81 -15.52 -47.52
C SER A 1020 10.48 -16.87 -46.88
N PHE A 1021 10.14 -17.84 -47.70
CA PHE A 1021 9.93 -19.22 -47.29
C PHE A 1021 11.13 -20.08 -47.72
N LEU A 1022 11.66 -20.84 -46.77
CA LEU A 1022 12.82 -21.71 -46.90
C LEU A 1022 12.40 -23.19 -46.77
N ILE A 1023 12.86 -24.03 -47.70
CA ILE A 1023 12.87 -25.49 -47.54
C ILE A 1023 14.33 -25.95 -47.53
N GLN A 1024 14.74 -26.63 -46.46
CA GLN A 1024 16.14 -27.01 -46.23
C GLN A 1024 16.25 -28.47 -45.74
N ASP A 1025 17.21 -29.23 -46.26
CA ASP A 1025 17.59 -30.55 -45.70
C ASP A 1025 18.33 -30.35 -44.38
N ILE A 1026 17.77 -30.88 -43.28
CA ILE A 1026 18.31 -30.76 -41.93
C ILE A 1026 19.67 -31.45 -41.79
N GLN A 1027 19.87 -32.59 -42.46
CA GLN A 1027 21.07 -33.42 -42.29
C GLN A 1027 22.25 -32.91 -43.13
N GLY A 1028 21.99 -32.19 -44.22
CA GLY A 1028 23.01 -31.58 -45.08
C GLY A 1028 23.20 -30.08 -44.87
N ASN A 1029 22.26 -29.41 -44.18
CA ASN A 1029 22.14 -27.95 -44.17
C ASN A 1029 22.01 -27.35 -45.60
N ILE A 1030 21.43 -28.11 -46.54
CA ILE A 1030 21.32 -27.76 -47.97
C ILE A 1030 19.97 -27.06 -48.21
N GLU A 1031 20.01 -25.82 -48.72
CA GLU A 1031 18.82 -25.10 -49.19
C GLU A 1031 18.30 -25.74 -50.49
N LEU A 1032 17.05 -26.21 -50.48
CA LEU A 1032 16.38 -26.84 -51.63
C LEU A 1032 15.40 -25.89 -52.32
N TYR A 1033 14.86 -24.91 -51.59
CA TYR A 1033 14.02 -23.84 -52.11
C TYR A 1033 14.13 -22.60 -51.22
N ARG A 1034 14.19 -21.42 -51.83
CA ARG A 1034 13.89 -20.14 -51.19
C ARG A 1034 13.07 -19.28 -52.15
N GLY A 1035 12.01 -18.66 -51.65
CA GLY A 1035 11.17 -17.75 -52.43
C GLY A 1035 10.39 -16.79 -51.55
N ASN A 1036 10.05 -15.61 -52.07
CA ASN A 1036 9.33 -14.59 -51.31
C ASN A 1036 7.84 -14.94 -51.21
N ILE A 1037 7.25 -14.63 -50.05
CA ILE A 1037 5.82 -14.80 -49.75
C ILE A 1037 5.29 -13.50 -49.17
N SER A 1038 4.03 -13.18 -49.50
CA SER A 1038 3.28 -12.08 -48.92
C SER A 1038 1.87 -12.58 -48.60
N LEU A 1039 1.43 -12.42 -47.36
CA LEU A 1039 0.08 -12.75 -46.91
C LEU A 1039 -0.57 -11.46 -46.38
N PRO A 1040 -1.80 -11.12 -46.80
CA PRO A 1040 -2.52 -9.99 -46.23
C PRO A 1040 -2.90 -10.26 -44.75
N ALA A 1041 -3.40 -9.24 -44.06
CA ALA A 1041 -3.94 -9.34 -42.70
C ALA A 1041 -4.93 -10.50 -42.54
N GLY A 1042 -5.00 -11.11 -41.34
CA GLY A 1042 -5.71 -12.36 -41.12
C GLY A 1042 -7.20 -12.36 -41.44
N ASP A 1043 -7.85 -11.20 -41.36
CA ASP A 1043 -9.26 -10.97 -41.70
C ASP A 1043 -9.50 -10.71 -43.20
N ALA A 1044 -8.45 -10.53 -44.00
CA ALA A 1044 -8.53 -10.25 -45.43
C ALA A 1044 -8.50 -11.52 -46.30
N GLN A 1045 -9.08 -11.42 -47.50
CA GLN A 1045 -9.07 -12.51 -48.47
C GLN A 1045 -7.65 -12.80 -48.98
N GLY A 1046 -7.24 -14.06 -48.87
CA GLY A 1046 -5.90 -14.54 -49.23
C GLY A 1046 -4.94 -14.63 -48.05
N SER A 1047 -5.39 -14.38 -46.82
CA SER A 1047 -4.57 -14.59 -45.61
C SER A 1047 -4.35 -16.06 -45.28
N TYR A 1048 -5.22 -16.95 -45.75
CA TYR A 1048 -5.05 -18.41 -45.70
C TYR A 1048 -4.95 -18.94 -47.14
N ILE A 1049 -3.83 -19.59 -47.47
CA ILE A 1049 -3.55 -20.13 -48.81
C ILE A 1049 -2.96 -21.55 -48.80
N LEU A 1050 -3.08 -22.22 -49.95
CA LEU A 1050 -2.29 -23.39 -50.31
C LEU A 1050 -1.16 -23.00 -51.26
N LEU A 1051 0.07 -23.37 -50.93
CA LEU A 1051 1.25 -23.21 -51.76
C LEU A 1051 1.73 -24.56 -52.29
N ASN A 1052 2.01 -24.62 -53.59
CA ASN A 1052 2.72 -25.74 -54.22
C ASN A 1052 4.13 -25.27 -54.57
N LEU A 1053 5.13 -25.75 -53.82
CA LEU A 1053 6.53 -25.37 -53.94
C LEU A 1053 7.31 -26.54 -54.55
N THR A 1054 8.26 -26.27 -55.45
CA THR A 1054 9.04 -27.33 -56.12
C THR A 1054 10.46 -27.39 -55.59
N ILE A 1055 10.89 -28.56 -55.13
CA ILE A 1055 12.25 -28.87 -54.68
C ILE A 1055 12.90 -29.91 -55.60
N VAL A 1056 14.23 -30.01 -55.60
CA VAL A 1056 14.95 -31.09 -56.27
C VAL A 1056 15.76 -31.87 -55.22
N PRO A 1057 15.37 -33.10 -54.84
CA PRO A 1057 16.08 -33.89 -53.84
C PRO A 1057 17.55 -34.14 -54.22
N GLN A 1058 18.46 -33.89 -53.27
CA GLN A 1058 19.92 -33.99 -53.44
C GLN A 1058 20.54 -35.23 -52.75
N LYS A 1059 19.70 -36.11 -52.18
CA LYS A 1059 20.08 -37.36 -51.49
C LYS A 1059 19.00 -38.42 -51.72
N THR A 1060 19.34 -39.68 -51.49
CA THR A 1060 18.42 -40.83 -51.56
C THR A 1060 18.02 -41.31 -50.15
N GLY A 1061 16.95 -42.09 -50.06
CA GLY A 1061 16.38 -42.60 -48.81
C GLY A 1061 15.58 -41.54 -48.04
N TRP A 1062 15.53 -41.67 -46.71
CA TRP A 1062 14.80 -40.72 -45.85
C TRP A 1062 15.50 -39.36 -45.76
N MET A 1063 14.85 -38.32 -46.28
CA MET A 1063 15.25 -36.92 -46.09
C MET A 1063 14.33 -36.25 -45.06
N ASP A 1064 14.94 -35.53 -44.11
CA ASP A 1064 14.25 -34.70 -43.13
C ASP A 1064 14.34 -33.23 -43.59
N LEU A 1065 13.21 -32.65 -43.99
CA LEU A 1065 13.13 -31.25 -44.38
C LEU A 1065 12.68 -30.37 -43.23
N ARG A 1066 13.31 -29.21 -43.12
CA ARG A 1066 12.83 -28.05 -42.38
C ARG A 1066 12.14 -27.12 -43.36
N LEU A 1067 10.89 -26.81 -43.07
CA LEU A 1067 10.10 -25.77 -43.72
C LEU A 1067 10.05 -24.58 -42.77
N ARG A 1068 10.42 -23.39 -43.23
CA ARG A 1068 10.53 -22.21 -42.37
C ARG A 1068 10.10 -20.95 -43.10
N TYR A 1069 9.25 -20.15 -42.47
CA TYR A 1069 9.05 -18.75 -42.83
C TYR A 1069 10.09 -17.87 -42.09
N ASP A 1070 10.74 -16.99 -42.85
CA ASP A 1070 11.65 -15.94 -42.38
C ASP A 1070 11.00 -14.60 -42.74
N SER A 1071 10.59 -13.80 -41.75
CA SER A 1071 10.01 -12.46 -41.97
C SER A 1071 11.04 -11.46 -42.52
N ASP A 1072 10.58 -10.47 -43.29
CA ASP A 1072 11.42 -9.35 -43.74
C ASP A 1072 11.76 -8.41 -42.57
N SER A 1073 12.89 -7.70 -42.66
CA SER A 1073 13.41 -6.81 -41.60
C SER A 1073 12.46 -5.71 -41.12
N ASP A 1074 11.50 -5.36 -41.98
CA ASP A 1074 10.56 -4.26 -41.77
C ASP A 1074 9.18 -4.78 -41.31
N SER A 1075 9.08 -6.09 -41.03
CA SER A 1075 7.84 -6.78 -40.66
C SER A 1075 8.01 -7.49 -39.32
N ASN A 1076 7.15 -7.13 -38.36
CA ASN A 1076 7.26 -7.62 -36.99
C ASN A 1076 6.31 -8.80 -36.75
N GLU A 1077 6.82 -9.81 -36.06
CA GLU A 1077 6.13 -11.05 -35.71
C GLU A 1077 6.66 -11.52 -34.35
N ARG A 1078 5.75 -11.88 -33.43
CA ARG A 1078 6.10 -12.21 -32.04
C ARG A 1078 6.15 -13.71 -31.77
N ILE A 1079 5.22 -14.46 -32.37
CA ILE A 1079 5.18 -15.91 -32.30
C ILE A 1079 5.94 -16.39 -33.54
N THR A 1080 7.06 -17.10 -33.34
CA THR A 1080 7.90 -17.59 -34.45
C THR A 1080 8.13 -19.10 -34.40
N ASP A 1081 7.66 -19.77 -33.35
CA ASP A 1081 7.70 -21.24 -33.22
C ASP A 1081 6.74 -21.93 -34.21
N ASN A 1082 5.65 -21.25 -34.58
CA ASN A 1082 4.66 -21.65 -35.59
C ASN A 1082 5.09 -21.34 -37.04
N ASN A 1083 6.20 -20.62 -37.23
CA ASN A 1083 6.82 -20.38 -38.54
C ASN A 1083 7.60 -21.60 -39.06
N LEU A 1084 7.65 -22.69 -38.30
CA LEU A 1084 8.57 -23.81 -38.49
C LEU A 1084 7.82 -25.14 -38.50
N GLU A 1085 7.96 -25.91 -39.57
CA GLU A 1085 7.43 -27.27 -39.66
C GLU A 1085 8.48 -28.25 -40.19
N THR A 1086 8.34 -29.54 -39.88
CA THR A 1086 9.27 -30.59 -40.30
C THR A 1086 8.59 -31.68 -41.12
N LEU A 1087 9.03 -31.84 -42.37
CA LEU A 1087 8.49 -32.82 -43.30
C LEU A 1087 9.52 -33.90 -43.58
N ARG A 1088 9.22 -35.13 -43.18
CA ARG A 1088 10.00 -36.32 -43.57
C ARG A 1088 9.45 -36.87 -44.89
N LEU A 1089 10.34 -37.08 -45.86
CA LEU A 1089 10.01 -37.78 -47.12
C LEU A 1089 10.98 -38.93 -47.41
N TRP A 1090 10.49 -39.89 -48.18
CA TRP A 1090 11.32 -40.89 -48.84
C TRP A 1090 11.69 -40.38 -50.23
N VAL A 1091 12.96 -40.51 -50.62
CA VAL A 1091 13.46 -40.16 -51.94
C VAL A 1091 14.06 -41.40 -52.60
N ASN A 1092 13.49 -41.79 -53.73
CA ASN A 1092 13.97 -42.92 -54.51
C ASN A 1092 15.42 -42.72 -55.00
N ALA A 1093 16.23 -43.78 -55.01
CA ALA A 1093 17.47 -43.80 -55.77
C ALA A 1093 17.20 -44.20 -57.23
N PRO A 1094 18.11 -43.87 -58.17
CA PRO A 1094 18.11 -44.52 -59.48
C PRO A 1094 18.58 -45.98 -59.34
N PRO A 1095 18.09 -46.90 -60.19
CA PRO A 1095 18.45 -48.31 -60.12
C PRO A 1095 19.94 -48.51 -60.39
N LEU A 1096 20.54 -49.52 -59.77
CA LEU A 1096 21.92 -49.91 -59.97
C LEU A 1096 21.99 -51.11 -60.91
N VAL A 1097 22.89 -51.08 -61.90
CA VAL A 1097 23.27 -52.27 -62.67
C VAL A 1097 24.51 -52.88 -62.03
N ASP A 1098 24.33 -53.97 -61.30
CA ASP A 1098 25.37 -54.64 -60.52
C ASP A 1098 26.34 -55.46 -61.40
N ALA A 1099 25.81 -56.16 -62.40
CA ALA A 1099 26.62 -57.00 -63.29
C ALA A 1099 25.96 -57.22 -64.66
N VAL A 1100 26.79 -57.40 -65.71
CA VAL A 1100 26.36 -57.84 -67.04
C VAL A 1100 27.29 -58.97 -67.48
N PHE A 1101 26.73 -60.15 -67.75
CA PHE A 1101 27.50 -61.33 -68.19
C PHE A 1101 26.67 -62.27 -69.07
N CYS A 1102 27.32 -63.17 -69.80
CA CYS A 1102 26.64 -64.19 -70.60
C CYS A 1102 27.13 -65.60 -70.23
N ASP A 1103 26.43 -66.65 -70.70
CA ASP A 1103 26.64 -68.04 -70.26
C ASP A 1103 28.02 -68.66 -70.60
N ALA A 1104 28.74 -68.07 -71.55
CA ALA A 1104 30.15 -68.31 -71.85
C ALA A 1104 30.92 -67.02 -72.19
N SER A 1105 32.25 -67.09 -72.18
CA SER A 1105 33.16 -65.98 -72.53
C SER A 1105 33.68 -66.02 -73.97
N ILE A 1106 33.29 -67.01 -74.77
CA ILE A 1106 33.66 -67.16 -76.19
C ILE A 1106 32.47 -67.73 -76.96
N TYR A 1107 32.10 -67.12 -78.10
CA TYR A 1107 31.02 -67.57 -78.98
C TYR A 1107 31.42 -67.60 -80.45
N ALA A 1108 30.83 -68.51 -81.22
CA ALA A 1108 30.96 -68.54 -82.67
C ALA A 1108 29.89 -67.70 -83.39
N ARG A 1109 30.21 -67.22 -84.59
CA ARG A 1109 29.21 -66.62 -85.50
C ARG A 1109 28.08 -67.60 -85.81
N GLY A 1110 26.84 -67.23 -85.47
CA GLY A 1110 25.66 -68.09 -85.58
C GLY A 1110 25.17 -68.68 -84.25
N ASP A 1111 25.94 -68.56 -83.16
CA ASP A 1111 25.52 -69.06 -81.85
C ASP A 1111 24.33 -68.27 -81.29
N THR A 1112 23.58 -68.94 -80.41
CA THR A 1112 22.53 -68.33 -79.58
C THR A 1112 22.79 -68.68 -78.13
N PHE A 1113 22.90 -67.66 -77.28
CA PHE A 1113 23.30 -67.76 -75.88
C PHE A 1113 22.50 -66.78 -75.02
N ILE A 1114 22.49 -67.00 -73.70
CA ILE A 1114 21.79 -66.16 -72.74
C ILE A 1114 22.77 -65.15 -72.13
N CYS A 1115 22.34 -63.90 -72.10
CA CYS A 1115 22.97 -62.85 -71.30
C CYS A 1115 22.06 -62.47 -70.14
N THR A 1116 22.67 -62.29 -68.97
CA THR A 1116 22.04 -61.89 -67.71
C THR A 1116 22.54 -60.51 -67.32
N VAL A 1117 21.60 -59.67 -66.88
CA VAL A 1117 21.88 -58.42 -66.18
C VAL A 1117 21.38 -58.60 -64.76
N GLU A 1118 22.25 -58.33 -63.78
CA GLU A 1118 21.87 -58.21 -62.38
C GLU A 1118 21.70 -56.71 -62.09
N ALA A 1119 20.54 -56.32 -61.58
CA ALA A 1119 20.18 -54.94 -61.29
C ALA A 1119 19.32 -54.88 -60.02
N SER A 1120 19.66 -53.96 -59.12
CA SER A 1120 19.02 -53.75 -57.81
C SER A 1120 18.55 -52.31 -57.65
N ASP A 1121 17.53 -52.10 -56.83
CA ASP A 1121 16.92 -50.78 -56.62
C ASP A 1121 16.19 -50.70 -55.26
N ASP A 1122 15.96 -49.49 -54.72
CA ASP A 1122 15.23 -49.30 -53.47
C ASP A 1122 13.71 -49.13 -53.61
N ASN A 1123 13.19 -48.91 -54.83
CA ASN A 1123 11.75 -48.94 -55.17
C ASN A 1123 11.43 -49.84 -56.39
N GLN A 1124 12.18 -50.94 -56.54
CA GLN A 1124 11.99 -52.00 -57.53
C GLN A 1124 12.29 -51.62 -59.00
N VAL A 1125 13.18 -52.41 -59.63
CA VAL A 1125 13.42 -52.40 -61.09
C VAL A 1125 12.18 -52.92 -61.84
N THR A 1126 11.69 -52.16 -62.83
CA THR A 1126 10.50 -52.47 -63.64
C THR A 1126 10.82 -52.90 -65.06
N GLU A 1127 11.89 -52.38 -65.66
CA GLU A 1127 12.37 -52.77 -66.99
C GLU A 1127 13.91 -52.83 -67.01
N VAL A 1128 14.47 -53.81 -67.71
CA VAL A 1128 15.88 -53.82 -68.09
C VAL A 1128 16.00 -54.08 -69.58
N SER A 1129 16.79 -53.26 -70.27
CA SER A 1129 17.15 -53.44 -71.68
C SER A 1129 18.66 -53.56 -71.86
N ILE A 1130 19.08 -54.12 -72.99
CA ILE A 1130 20.47 -54.11 -73.43
C ILE A 1130 20.59 -53.65 -74.88
N ALA A 1131 21.57 -52.78 -75.13
CA ALA A 1131 22.15 -52.54 -76.43
C ALA A 1131 23.40 -53.44 -76.57
N TRP A 1132 23.55 -54.18 -77.66
CA TRP A 1132 24.80 -54.93 -77.90
C TRP A 1132 25.39 -54.73 -79.29
N THR A 1133 26.72 -54.83 -79.38
CA THR A 1133 27.49 -54.75 -80.63
C THR A 1133 28.73 -55.65 -80.54
N VAL A 1134 29.39 -55.93 -81.67
CA VAL A 1134 30.64 -56.70 -81.71
C VAL A 1134 31.70 -55.94 -82.48
N GLN A 1135 32.80 -55.56 -81.81
CA GLN A 1135 33.88 -54.74 -82.39
C GLN A 1135 35.26 -55.39 -82.19
N ALA A 1136 36.11 -55.30 -83.21
CA ALA A 1136 37.48 -55.80 -83.14
C ALA A 1136 38.38 -54.96 -82.19
N ASP A 1137 38.07 -53.67 -82.04
CA ASP A 1137 38.69 -52.77 -81.09
C ASP A 1137 37.63 -52.22 -80.13
N PRO A 1138 37.49 -52.77 -78.91
CA PRO A 1138 36.49 -52.32 -77.95
C PRO A 1138 36.75 -50.91 -77.40
N SER A 1139 37.90 -50.29 -77.71
CA SER A 1139 38.20 -48.90 -77.29
C SER A 1139 37.67 -47.81 -78.23
N ASN A 1140 37.09 -48.18 -79.39
CA ASN A 1140 36.60 -47.22 -80.38
C ASN A 1140 35.23 -47.61 -80.98
N LEU A 1141 34.16 -47.06 -80.41
CA LEU A 1141 32.78 -47.40 -80.74
C LEU A 1141 32.11 -46.41 -81.70
N THR A 1142 32.85 -45.44 -82.26
CA THR A 1142 32.32 -44.24 -82.93
C THR A 1142 31.50 -44.50 -84.22
N ASN A 1143 31.47 -45.73 -84.73
CA ASN A 1143 30.61 -46.17 -85.85
C ASN A 1143 29.97 -47.55 -85.59
N ALA A 1144 29.85 -47.96 -84.32
CA ALA A 1144 29.23 -49.24 -83.98
C ALA A 1144 27.72 -49.24 -84.26
N THR A 1145 27.24 -50.29 -84.92
CA THR A 1145 25.79 -50.56 -85.03
C THR A 1145 25.37 -51.40 -83.84
N TRP A 1146 24.50 -50.84 -83.00
CA TRP A 1146 23.95 -51.49 -81.82
C TRP A 1146 22.62 -52.19 -82.12
N VAL A 1147 22.34 -53.24 -81.35
CA VAL A 1147 21.09 -54.01 -81.41
C VAL A 1147 20.44 -53.97 -80.03
N GLU A 1148 19.30 -53.28 -79.95
CA GLU A 1148 18.51 -53.14 -78.72
C GLU A 1148 17.63 -54.38 -78.45
N GLN A 1149 17.53 -54.79 -77.19
CA GLN A 1149 16.63 -55.84 -76.70
C GLN A 1149 16.16 -55.57 -75.26
N THR A 1150 14.86 -55.68 -74.98
CA THR A 1150 14.33 -55.73 -73.61
C THR A 1150 14.48 -57.15 -73.02
N LEU A 1151 14.81 -57.25 -71.74
CA LEU A 1151 15.02 -58.51 -71.01
C LEU A 1151 13.75 -58.94 -70.27
N GLY A 1152 13.62 -60.24 -70.02
CA GLY A 1152 12.61 -60.78 -69.10
C GLY A 1152 13.18 -60.95 -67.70
N THR A 1153 12.41 -60.61 -66.66
CA THR A 1153 12.77 -60.94 -65.26
C THR A 1153 12.86 -62.46 -65.07
N PHE A 1154 13.96 -62.90 -64.46
CA PHE A 1154 14.18 -64.26 -63.98
C PHE A 1154 13.86 -64.35 -62.48
N ASP A 1155 14.27 -63.36 -61.70
CA ASP A 1155 13.85 -63.09 -60.33
C ASP A 1155 13.90 -61.58 -60.02
N ALA A 1156 13.84 -61.20 -58.74
CA ALA A 1156 13.72 -59.80 -58.30
C ALA A 1156 14.92 -58.92 -58.66
N GLU A 1157 16.10 -59.51 -58.87
CA GLU A 1157 17.35 -58.77 -59.14
C GLU A 1157 17.94 -59.14 -60.50
N ARG A 1158 17.45 -60.19 -61.18
CA ARG A 1158 18.11 -60.74 -62.38
C ARG A 1158 17.18 -60.80 -63.58
N TRP A 1159 17.71 -60.30 -64.70
CA TRP A 1159 17.01 -60.13 -65.97
C TRP A 1159 17.78 -60.83 -67.08
N GLN A 1160 17.09 -61.46 -68.03
CA GLN A 1160 17.72 -62.28 -69.08
C GLN A 1160 17.11 -62.08 -70.48
N THR A 1161 17.97 -62.18 -71.51
CA THR A 1161 17.57 -62.30 -72.92
C THR A 1161 18.50 -63.27 -73.67
N SER A 1162 18.04 -63.78 -74.80
CA SER A 1162 18.85 -64.58 -75.72
C SER A 1162 19.38 -63.75 -76.89
N ILE A 1163 20.71 -63.64 -76.99
CA ILE A 1163 21.38 -63.02 -78.15
C ILE A 1163 21.65 -64.10 -79.19
N THR A 1164 21.35 -63.81 -80.47
CA THR A 1164 21.75 -64.63 -81.62
C THR A 1164 22.72 -63.85 -82.50
N LEU A 1165 23.95 -64.32 -82.66
CA LEU A 1165 24.96 -63.62 -83.47
C LEU A 1165 24.74 -63.90 -84.97
N PRO A 1166 24.61 -62.87 -85.83
CA PRO A 1166 24.53 -63.07 -87.28
C PRO A 1166 25.74 -63.82 -87.85
N THR A 1167 25.51 -64.71 -88.81
CA THR A 1167 26.59 -65.49 -89.45
C THR A 1167 27.56 -64.65 -90.29
N ASN A 1168 27.22 -63.39 -90.58
CA ASN A 1168 28.03 -62.42 -91.32
C ASN A 1168 28.56 -61.27 -90.43
N LEU A 1169 28.62 -61.47 -89.11
CA LEU A 1169 29.13 -60.48 -88.16
C LEU A 1169 30.66 -60.33 -88.26
N THR A 1170 31.19 -59.18 -87.84
CA THR A 1170 32.63 -59.00 -87.60
C THR A 1170 33.09 -59.80 -86.37
N LEU A 1171 34.32 -60.30 -86.41
CA LEU A 1171 34.96 -60.92 -85.24
C LEU A 1171 35.50 -59.82 -84.31
N GLY A 1172 35.52 -60.08 -83.00
CA GLY A 1172 35.89 -59.08 -81.99
C GLY A 1172 35.25 -59.37 -80.63
N TRP A 1173 35.15 -58.35 -79.79
CA TRP A 1173 34.53 -58.45 -78.46
C TRP A 1173 33.04 -58.09 -78.53
N LEU A 1174 32.21 -58.90 -77.88
CA LEU A 1174 30.83 -58.58 -77.55
C LEU A 1174 30.83 -57.51 -76.47
N ILE A 1175 30.30 -56.35 -76.84
CA ILE A 1175 30.11 -55.19 -75.98
C ILE A 1175 28.62 -55.08 -75.70
N ILE A 1176 28.25 -54.89 -74.44
CA ILE A 1176 26.87 -54.72 -74.00
C ILE A 1176 26.76 -53.45 -73.15
N GLU A 1177 25.83 -52.58 -73.49
CA GLU A 1177 25.34 -51.51 -72.61
C GLU A 1177 23.97 -51.95 -72.07
N ALA A 1178 23.91 -52.25 -70.78
CA ALA A 1178 22.66 -52.58 -70.10
C ALA A 1178 22.06 -51.32 -69.48
N THR A 1179 20.76 -51.11 -69.63
CA THR A 1179 20.02 -50.00 -69.00
C THR A 1179 18.91 -50.58 -68.13
N ALA A 1180 18.91 -50.26 -66.83
CA ALA A 1180 17.83 -50.59 -65.90
C ALA A 1180 16.94 -49.36 -65.66
N ILE A 1181 15.65 -49.59 -65.44
CA ILE A 1181 14.61 -48.59 -65.17
C ILE A 1181 13.79 -49.04 -63.95
N ASP A 1182 13.48 -48.14 -63.02
CA ASP A 1182 12.70 -48.39 -61.80
C ASP A 1182 11.20 -48.04 -61.93
N ASP A 1183 10.42 -48.21 -60.85
CA ASP A 1183 8.99 -47.84 -60.78
C ASP A 1183 8.74 -46.32 -60.73
N SER A 1184 9.81 -45.53 -60.58
CA SER A 1184 9.81 -44.06 -60.57
C SER A 1184 10.30 -43.44 -61.90
N GLU A 1185 10.43 -44.26 -62.95
CA GLU A 1185 11.00 -43.93 -64.27
C GLU A 1185 12.46 -43.42 -64.26
N GLN A 1186 13.23 -43.61 -63.18
CA GLN A 1186 14.68 -43.34 -63.19
C GLN A 1186 15.42 -44.46 -63.92
N SER A 1187 16.51 -44.12 -64.62
CA SER A 1187 17.29 -45.10 -65.37
C SER A 1187 18.81 -44.92 -65.23
N THR A 1188 19.52 -46.04 -65.24
CA THR A 1188 20.99 -46.11 -65.18
C THR A 1188 21.49 -47.07 -66.26
N SER A 1189 22.52 -46.68 -67.01
CA SER A 1189 23.21 -47.57 -67.95
C SER A 1189 24.63 -47.95 -67.50
N LEU A 1190 25.02 -49.19 -67.79
CA LEU A 1190 26.36 -49.74 -67.59
C LEU A 1190 26.86 -50.40 -68.88
N MET A 1191 27.97 -49.89 -69.41
CA MET A 1191 28.63 -50.45 -70.61
C MET A 1191 29.81 -51.35 -70.23
N VAL A 1192 29.74 -52.62 -70.62
CA VAL A 1192 30.80 -53.62 -70.46
C VAL A 1192 31.38 -53.95 -71.84
N LEU A 1193 32.69 -53.77 -71.98
CA LEU A 1193 33.39 -53.76 -73.27
C LEU A 1193 33.93 -55.13 -73.72
N ASP A 1194 33.97 -56.10 -72.81
CA ASP A 1194 34.68 -57.38 -72.94
C ASP A 1194 33.84 -58.59 -72.46
N VAL A 1195 32.53 -58.55 -72.67
CA VAL A 1195 31.58 -59.57 -72.16
C VAL A 1195 31.90 -60.98 -72.68
N ALA A 1196 32.28 -61.10 -73.97
CA ALA A 1196 32.76 -62.35 -74.58
C ALA A 1196 33.54 -62.10 -75.88
N GLU A 1197 34.42 -63.02 -76.27
CA GLU A 1197 35.12 -63.00 -77.56
C GLU A 1197 34.30 -63.72 -78.65
N VAL A 1198 34.04 -63.05 -79.77
CA VAL A 1198 33.33 -63.61 -80.93
C VAL A 1198 34.32 -64.10 -81.98
N VAL A 1199 34.35 -65.43 -82.14
CA VAL A 1199 35.23 -66.19 -83.03
C VAL A 1199 34.46 -66.80 -84.21
N ASP A 1200 35.16 -67.44 -85.14
CA ASP A 1200 34.55 -68.07 -86.31
C ASP A 1200 34.04 -69.50 -86.01
N ALA A 1201 32.94 -69.90 -86.64
CA ALA A 1201 32.37 -71.23 -86.45
C ALA A 1201 33.28 -72.33 -87.03
N GLN A 1202 33.49 -73.42 -86.28
CA GLN A 1202 34.26 -74.56 -86.78
C GLN A 1202 33.56 -75.22 -87.97
N ALA A 1203 34.29 -75.35 -89.10
CA ALA A 1203 33.76 -75.96 -90.31
C ALA A 1203 33.48 -77.46 -90.13
N GLN A 1204 32.20 -77.83 -90.03
CA GLN A 1204 31.75 -79.23 -90.05
C GLN A 1204 31.31 -79.66 -91.46
N TRP A 1205 31.99 -80.68 -92.00
CA TRP A 1205 31.78 -81.17 -93.36
C TRP A 1205 30.91 -82.43 -93.39
N PHE A 1206 29.81 -82.40 -94.13
CA PHE A 1206 28.90 -83.55 -94.31
C PHE A 1206 28.89 -84.03 -95.78
N GLY A 1207 29.80 -84.96 -96.10
CA GLY A 1207 29.84 -85.69 -97.37
C GLY A 1207 30.72 -86.94 -97.25
N PRO A 1208 30.46 -88.03 -98.01
CA PRO A 1208 31.25 -89.26 -97.90
C PRO A 1208 32.59 -89.18 -98.65
N HIS A 1209 33.60 -89.84 -98.07
CA HIS A 1209 35.01 -89.87 -98.47
C HIS A 1209 35.27 -90.66 -99.76
N VAL A 1210 36.21 -90.18 -100.59
CA VAL A 1210 37.04 -91.00 -101.49
C VAL A 1210 38.49 -90.60 -101.26
#